data_AF-A0A1M7L208-F1
#
_entry.id   AF-A0A1M7L208-F1
#
_cell.length_a   1.000
_cell.length_b   1.000
_cell.length_c   1.000
_cell.angle_alpha   90.00
_cell.angle_beta   90.00
_cell.angle_gamma   90.00
#
_symmetry.space_group_name_H-M   'P 1'
#
loop_
_entity.id
_entity.type
_entity.pdbx_description
1 polymer ?
#
loop_
_entity_poly.entity_id
_entity_poly.type
_entity_poly.pdbx_seq_one_letter_code
_entity_poly.pdbx_strand_id
1 'polypeptide(L)'
;MAANYRTPGVYIEEISKFPPSVAQVETAIPAFIGYTEKAREKEADTTETLLNQPKRIVSLLEYETFFGGPDPEIGIKVQISETEGEKSVLVEGPDPEDKSPFLMYYSMQAYFANGGGPCFIISVGIYEEADPASPVTMAALNLGLQELEKEDEPTLILFPDAISLPEPSQYYSVYNNALALCRKMRDRFTIIDTYTNIMETEISLDTGVRELITGDLEEKKYGAVYYPYLETILNYSYDPDQTEISHMITDASPVSDIMEEIDEILVEAEGIMTDLPGEITAFTDADTAIQAGSDGDAVTNKATVIDPLQDIIDALNEFSSLMAEVVEDTNNVAALAQPTDEALATAATEAANTLNDELEEGADLPAFIAGLQGHLDILNQDVDGSAVKQASGDANTSITGTDVNALLQGILDLIDPPILDAMLDIEELDMESEGALHDLALSEVEDIDSSTYNKIKSEINRLRVILPPSPLIAGVYARVDANNGVWKAPANVSLKYVVKPTVKITNEMQDRLNVDTTAGKSINAIRSFTGKGTLVWGARTLAGNDNEWRYVPVRRFFNMVEESVKKATEQFVFEANDANTWVKVRAMIENFLVQQWRAGALAGAKPEHAFYVRVGLGQTMTAMDILEGRMNVEIGMAVVRPAEFIILKFSHKMQES
;
A
#
# COMPACT_ATOMS: atom_id res chain seq x y z
N MET A 1 -65.82 -4.78 -22.54
CA MET A 1 -67.06 -5.41 -23.07
C MET A 1 -67.63 -4.53 -24.17
N ALA A 2 -67.85 -5.05 -25.38
CA ALA A 2 -68.47 -4.29 -26.45
C ALA A 2 -69.94 -3.98 -26.09
N ALA A 3 -70.30 -2.70 -26.03
CA ALA A 3 -71.67 -2.28 -25.77
C ALA A 3 -72.56 -2.66 -26.98
N ASN A 4 -73.53 -3.54 -26.75
CA ASN A 4 -74.52 -3.90 -27.77
C ASN A 4 -75.62 -2.83 -27.83
N TYR A 5 -75.49 -1.89 -28.77
CA TYR A 5 -76.49 -0.86 -29.03
C TYR A 5 -77.73 -1.47 -29.72
N ARG A 6 -78.88 -1.48 -29.03
CA ARG A 6 -80.13 -2.13 -29.50
C ARG A 6 -81.17 -1.19 -30.10
N THR A 7 -80.88 0.11 -30.19
CA THR A 7 -81.82 1.13 -30.69
C THR A 7 -81.10 2.19 -31.54
N PRO A 8 -81.73 2.74 -32.60
CA PRO A 8 -81.19 3.87 -33.33
C PRO A 8 -81.19 5.14 -32.46
N GLY A 9 -80.03 5.79 -32.27
CA GLY A 9 -79.87 7.00 -31.45
C GLY A 9 -78.44 7.56 -31.49
N VAL A 10 -78.21 8.72 -30.87
CA VAL A 10 -76.87 9.30 -30.64
C VAL A 10 -76.40 8.88 -29.24
N TYR A 11 -75.23 8.25 -29.16
CA TYR A 11 -74.62 7.81 -27.91
C TYR A 11 -73.36 8.63 -27.61
N ILE A 12 -73.16 8.96 -26.34
CA ILE A 12 -71.95 9.63 -25.85
C ILE A 12 -71.22 8.62 -24.97
N GLU A 13 -70.03 8.20 -25.39
CA GLU A 13 -69.09 7.43 -24.58
C GLU A 13 -68.00 8.36 -24.05
N GLU A 14 -67.76 8.32 -22.74
CA GLU A 14 -66.54 8.89 -22.15
C GLU A 14 -65.40 7.89 -22.34
N ILE A 15 -64.69 8.04 -23.45
CA ILE A 15 -63.43 7.35 -23.69
C ILE A 15 -62.39 8.06 -22.82
N SER A 16 -61.81 7.38 -21.83
CA SER A 16 -60.64 7.90 -21.11
C SER A 16 -59.54 8.20 -22.14
N LYS A 17 -59.27 9.50 -22.33
CA LYS A 17 -58.32 10.00 -23.35
C LYS A 17 -56.87 9.92 -22.92
N PHE A 18 -56.60 9.58 -21.66
CA PHE A 18 -55.23 9.38 -21.21
C PHE A 18 -54.80 7.97 -21.61
N PRO A 19 -53.91 7.81 -22.59
CA PRO A 19 -53.32 6.51 -22.85
C PRO A 19 -52.58 6.06 -21.58
N PRO A 20 -52.58 4.75 -21.26
CA PRO A 20 -51.66 4.22 -20.27
C PRO A 20 -50.24 4.64 -20.63
N SER A 21 -49.45 5.00 -19.63
CA SER A 21 -48.10 5.53 -19.78
C SER A 21 -47.09 4.55 -19.21
N VAL A 22 -45.94 4.42 -19.86
CA VAL A 22 -44.79 3.75 -19.25
C VAL A 22 -44.17 4.71 -18.23
N ALA A 23 -44.15 4.29 -16.96
CA ALA A 23 -43.35 4.96 -15.94
C ALA A 23 -41.90 4.48 -16.08
N GLN A 24 -40.96 5.42 -16.04
CA GLN A 24 -39.54 5.10 -16.03
C GLN A 24 -39.18 4.46 -14.68
N VAL A 25 -38.52 3.30 -14.70
CA VAL A 25 -37.97 2.68 -13.48
C VAL A 25 -36.75 3.45 -12.98
N GLU A 26 -36.49 3.35 -11.68
CA GLU A 26 -35.27 3.91 -11.09
C GLU A 26 -34.02 3.24 -11.70
N THR A 27 -32.94 4.02 -11.79
CA THR A 27 -31.66 3.56 -12.33
C THR A 27 -30.57 3.76 -11.29
N ALA A 28 -29.50 2.97 -11.38
CA ALA A 28 -28.33 3.09 -10.50
C ALA A 28 -28.65 2.93 -8.99
N ILE A 29 -29.57 2.02 -8.65
CA ILE A 29 -29.71 1.47 -7.29
C ILE A 29 -28.74 0.29 -7.16
N PRO A 30 -27.63 0.41 -6.41
CA PRO A 30 -26.71 -0.71 -6.20
C PRO A 30 -27.14 -1.62 -5.07
N ALA A 31 -26.78 -2.89 -5.22
CA ALA A 31 -26.70 -3.86 -4.14
C ALA A 31 -25.22 -4.11 -3.79
N PHE A 32 -24.86 -3.83 -2.54
CA PHE A 32 -23.56 -4.13 -1.97
C PHE A 32 -23.66 -5.45 -1.21
N ILE A 33 -22.87 -6.43 -1.64
CA ILE A 33 -22.83 -7.77 -1.03
C ILE A 33 -21.46 -7.95 -0.36
N GLY A 34 -21.46 -8.21 0.95
CA GLY A 34 -20.23 -8.36 1.71
C GLY A 34 -20.47 -8.45 3.22
N TYR A 35 -19.44 -8.17 4.00
CA TYR A 35 -19.39 -8.37 5.45
C TYR A 35 -19.56 -7.04 6.19
N THR A 36 -20.09 -7.11 7.40
CA THR A 36 -20.51 -5.94 8.20
C THR A 36 -20.20 -6.16 9.68
N GLU A 37 -20.09 -5.12 10.50
CA GLU A 37 -19.86 -5.28 11.94
C GLU A 37 -21.03 -6.03 12.61
N LYS A 38 -22.25 -5.67 12.24
CA LYS A 38 -23.48 -6.28 12.73
C LYS A 38 -24.51 -6.40 11.61
N ALA A 39 -25.59 -7.13 11.84
CA ALA A 39 -26.71 -7.21 10.91
C ALA A 39 -28.03 -7.33 11.70
N ARG A 40 -28.59 -6.20 12.14
CA ARG A 40 -29.77 -6.18 13.04
C ARG A 40 -30.78 -5.12 12.63
N GLU A 41 -32.08 -5.43 12.73
CA GLU A 41 -33.16 -4.48 12.43
C GLU A 41 -33.31 -3.41 13.53
N LYS A 42 -33.03 -3.79 14.78
CA LYS A 42 -33.05 -2.88 15.94
C LYS A 42 -31.83 -3.14 16.79
N GLU A 43 -31.24 -2.06 17.29
CA GLU A 43 -30.01 -2.12 18.10
C GLU A 43 -30.16 -2.98 19.37
N ALA A 44 -31.34 -2.94 20.00
CA ALA A 44 -31.62 -3.65 21.25
C ALA A 44 -32.11 -5.11 21.09
N ASP A 45 -32.36 -5.57 19.87
CA ASP A 45 -32.92 -6.91 19.62
C ASP A 45 -31.89 -7.80 18.92
N THR A 46 -31.39 -8.81 19.63
CA THR A 46 -30.44 -9.79 19.09
C THR A 46 -31.13 -10.98 18.41
N THR A 47 -32.47 -11.04 18.40
CA THR A 47 -33.21 -12.18 17.85
C THR A 47 -33.64 -11.99 16.39
N GLU A 48 -33.81 -10.75 15.92
CA GLU A 48 -34.10 -10.41 14.52
C GLU A 48 -32.79 -10.05 13.78
N THR A 49 -32.26 -10.99 13.00
CA THR A 49 -31.05 -10.81 12.19
C THR A 49 -31.37 -10.38 10.76
N LEU A 50 -30.57 -9.47 10.22
CA LEU A 50 -30.55 -9.07 8.80
C LEU A 50 -29.52 -9.84 7.97
N LEU A 51 -28.89 -10.87 8.55
CA LEU A 51 -27.92 -11.69 7.84
C LEU A 51 -28.59 -12.39 6.64
N ASN A 52 -27.94 -12.29 5.48
CA ASN A 52 -28.42 -12.77 4.18
C ASN A 52 -29.80 -12.23 3.79
N GLN A 53 -30.21 -11.07 4.31
CA GLN A 53 -31.47 -10.42 3.96
C GLN A 53 -31.17 -9.07 3.29
N PRO A 54 -31.58 -8.88 2.02
CA PRO A 54 -31.43 -7.60 1.35
C PRO A 54 -32.18 -6.49 2.09
N LYS A 55 -31.45 -5.50 2.60
CA LYS A 55 -32.02 -4.32 3.27
C LYS A 55 -31.81 -3.09 2.42
N ARG A 56 -32.91 -2.43 2.05
CA ARG A 56 -32.86 -1.12 1.42
C ARG A 56 -32.53 -0.04 2.44
N ILE A 57 -31.53 0.79 2.14
CA ILE A 57 -31.13 1.96 2.93
C ILE A 57 -31.02 3.19 2.03
N VAL A 58 -31.08 4.39 2.62
CA VAL A 58 -30.98 5.67 1.88
C VAL A 58 -29.86 6.58 2.36
N SER A 59 -29.16 6.23 3.44
CA SER A 59 -28.07 7.05 3.99
C SER A 59 -27.04 6.23 4.74
N LEU A 60 -25.85 6.81 4.96
CA LEU A 60 -24.80 6.21 5.79
C LEU A 60 -25.25 6.03 7.26
N LEU A 61 -26.08 6.94 7.78
CA LEU A 61 -26.61 6.81 9.15
C LEU A 61 -27.50 5.57 9.32
N GLU A 62 -28.31 5.25 8.30
CA GLU A 62 -29.08 4.00 8.30
C GLU A 62 -28.16 2.78 8.20
N TYR A 63 -27.08 2.87 7.40
CA TYR A 63 -26.07 1.82 7.38
C TYR A 63 -25.48 1.59 8.77
N GLU A 64 -25.01 2.63 9.46
CA GLU A 64 -24.43 2.52 10.81
C GLU A 64 -25.43 1.96 11.83
N THR A 65 -26.70 2.31 11.69
CA THR A 65 -27.78 1.81 12.56
C THR A 65 -27.95 0.30 12.41
N PHE A 66 -28.07 -0.20 11.18
CA PHE A 66 -28.37 -1.62 10.91
C PHE A 66 -27.15 -2.53 10.84
N PHE A 67 -26.03 -1.99 10.34
CA PHE A 67 -24.84 -2.73 9.93
C PHE A 67 -23.54 -2.33 10.63
N GLY A 68 -23.53 -1.19 11.33
CA GLY A 68 -22.41 -0.77 12.17
C GLY A 68 -21.29 -0.03 11.45
N GLY A 69 -20.12 -0.02 12.07
CA GLY A 69 -18.91 0.67 11.66
C GLY A 69 -17.91 -0.19 10.87
N PRO A 70 -16.70 0.34 10.63
CA PRO A 70 -15.60 -0.42 10.07
C PRO A 70 -14.99 -1.35 11.11
N ASP A 71 -14.39 -2.44 10.63
CA ASP A 71 -13.51 -3.28 11.43
C ASP A 71 -12.21 -2.50 11.77
N PRO A 72 -11.82 -2.39 13.04
CA PRO A 72 -10.58 -1.70 13.42
C PRO A 72 -9.34 -2.42 12.89
N GLU A 73 -8.40 -1.68 12.32
CA GLU A 73 -7.11 -2.22 11.92
C GLU A 73 -6.29 -2.63 13.14
N ILE A 74 -5.66 -3.79 13.05
CA ILE A 74 -4.64 -4.26 14.00
C ILE A 74 -3.25 -4.06 13.37
N GLY A 75 -2.23 -3.84 14.20
CA GLY A 75 -0.84 -3.75 13.71
C GLY A 75 -0.41 -2.39 13.15
N ILE A 76 -1.10 -1.29 13.49
CA ILE A 76 -0.54 0.06 13.29
C ILE A 76 0.67 0.21 14.22
N LYS A 77 1.86 0.37 13.63
CA LYS A 77 3.12 0.49 14.39
C LYS A 77 3.42 1.96 14.64
N VAL A 78 3.56 2.32 15.92
CA VAL A 78 3.95 3.66 16.34
C VAL A 78 5.36 3.60 16.91
N GLN A 79 6.28 4.30 16.26
CA GLN A 79 7.67 4.41 16.69
C GLN A 79 7.96 5.85 17.11
N ILE A 80 8.52 6.01 18.30
CA ILE A 80 8.98 7.28 18.84
C ILE A 80 10.48 7.19 19.01
N SER A 81 11.21 8.11 18.40
CA SER A 81 12.65 8.28 18.62
C SER A 81 12.88 9.60 19.33
N GLU A 82 13.51 9.56 20.49
CA GLU A 82 13.86 10.73 21.31
C GLU A 82 15.37 10.96 21.28
N THR A 83 15.79 12.17 20.93
CA THR A 83 17.23 12.55 20.92
C THR A 83 17.36 13.90 21.61
N GLU A 84 18.21 14.01 22.63
CA GLU A 84 18.39 15.22 23.45
C GLU A 84 17.06 15.81 23.99
N GLY A 85 16.07 14.96 24.28
CA GLY A 85 14.74 15.36 24.74
C GLY A 85 13.76 15.79 23.64
N GLU A 86 14.17 15.79 22.36
CA GLU A 86 13.28 16.01 21.22
C GLU A 86 12.70 14.70 20.69
N LYS A 87 11.38 14.53 20.82
CA LYS A 87 10.64 13.36 20.31
C LYS A 87 10.20 13.54 18.85
N SER A 88 10.65 12.64 18.00
CA SER A 88 10.15 12.39 16.64
C SER A 88 9.18 11.20 16.63
N VAL A 89 8.16 11.25 15.78
CA VAL A 89 7.11 10.21 15.71
C VAL A 89 7.02 9.71 14.27
N LEU A 90 7.17 8.41 14.09
CA LEU A 90 6.92 7.68 12.86
C LEU A 90 5.74 6.74 13.09
N VAL A 91 4.79 6.74 12.14
CA VAL A 91 3.66 5.81 12.17
C VAL A 91 3.64 5.07 10.85
N GLU A 92 3.64 3.75 10.95
CA GLU A 92 3.51 2.85 9.82
C GLU A 92 2.12 2.21 9.83
N GLY A 93 1.53 2.09 8.64
CA GLY A 93 0.25 1.39 8.51
C GLY A 93 0.40 -0.11 8.75
N PRO A 94 -0.73 -0.82 8.94
CA PRO A 94 -0.70 -2.26 9.15
C PRO A 94 -0.04 -2.97 7.96
N ASP A 95 0.68 -4.05 8.27
CA ASP A 95 1.24 -4.94 7.26
C ASP A 95 0.09 -5.57 6.43
N PRO A 96 0.32 -5.96 5.17
CA PRO A 96 -0.74 -6.50 4.32
C PRO A 96 -1.48 -7.72 4.90
N GLU A 97 -0.83 -8.48 5.78
CA GLU A 97 -1.37 -9.68 6.43
C GLU A 97 -2.28 -9.33 7.64
N ASP A 98 -2.01 -8.21 8.30
CA ASP A 98 -2.76 -7.73 9.48
C ASP A 98 -3.91 -6.77 9.10
N LYS A 99 -3.94 -6.33 7.83
CA LYS A 99 -4.99 -5.45 7.34
C LYS A 99 -6.36 -6.09 7.44
N SER A 100 -7.33 -5.31 7.91
CA SER A 100 -8.72 -5.75 7.90
C SER A 100 -9.16 -6.10 6.47
N PRO A 101 -9.74 -7.28 6.26
CA PRO A 101 -10.22 -7.72 4.95
C PRO A 101 -11.54 -7.04 4.56
N PHE A 102 -12.16 -6.25 5.45
CA PHE A 102 -13.52 -5.74 5.30
C PHE A 102 -13.56 -4.26 4.92
N LEU A 103 -13.92 -3.98 3.68
CA LEU A 103 -13.98 -2.64 3.09
C LEU A 103 -15.40 -2.10 2.91
N MET A 104 -16.43 -2.86 3.27
CA MET A 104 -17.84 -2.47 3.11
C MET A 104 -18.15 -1.07 3.69
N TYR A 105 -17.77 -0.79 4.95
CA TYR A 105 -18.08 0.51 5.58
C TYR A 105 -17.44 1.68 4.82
N TYR A 106 -16.14 1.60 4.52
CA TYR A 106 -15.43 2.63 3.75
C TYR A 106 -15.98 2.77 2.33
N SER A 107 -16.42 1.66 1.72
CA SER A 107 -17.08 1.65 0.42
C SER A 107 -18.41 2.41 0.45
N MET A 108 -19.18 2.29 1.53
CA MET A 108 -20.42 3.05 1.72
C MET A 108 -20.14 4.55 1.89
N GLN A 109 -19.13 4.93 2.67
CA GLN A 109 -18.70 6.33 2.78
C GLN A 109 -18.34 6.90 1.40
N ALA A 110 -17.56 6.16 0.63
CA ALA A 110 -17.11 6.57 -0.70
C ALA A 110 -18.26 6.65 -1.72
N TYR A 111 -19.22 5.72 -1.65
CA TYR A 111 -20.44 5.71 -2.48
C TYR A 111 -21.30 6.97 -2.25
N PHE A 112 -21.69 7.23 -1.00
CA PHE A 112 -22.52 8.39 -0.67
C PHE A 112 -21.79 9.71 -0.95
N ALA A 113 -20.49 9.80 -0.66
CA ALA A 113 -19.68 10.97 -0.98
C ALA A 113 -19.66 11.30 -2.49
N ASN A 114 -19.74 10.27 -3.34
CA ASN A 114 -19.75 10.42 -4.80
C ASN A 114 -21.15 10.67 -5.41
N GLY A 115 -22.19 10.82 -4.59
CA GLY A 115 -23.56 11.08 -5.03
C GLY A 115 -24.42 9.83 -5.11
N GLY A 116 -24.08 8.81 -4.32
CA GLY A 116 -24.93 7.66 -4.06
C GLY A 116 -26.30 8.07 -3.52
N GLY A 117 -27.30 7.25 -3.83
CA GLY A 117 -28.68 7.39 -3.40
C GLY A 117 -29.14 6.12 -2.66
N PRO A 118 -30.41 5.74 -2.77
CA PRO A 118 -30.90 4.48 -2.23
C PRO A 118 -30.10 3.28 -2.75
N CYS A 119 -29.76 2.36 -1.86
CA CYS A 119 -29.04 1.14 -2.17
C CYS A 119 -29.52 -0.02 -1.29
N PHE A 120 -29.13 -1.23 -1.67
CA PHE A 120 -29.37 -2.44 -0.91
C PHE A 120 -28.07 -2.93 -0.30
N ILE A 121 -28.13 -3.36 0.95
CA ILE A 121 -27.04 -4.03 1.65
C ILE A 121 -27.45 -5.47 1.88
N ILE A 122 -26.57 -6.38 1.51
CA ILE A 122 -26.69 -7.81 1.81
C ILE A 122 -25.46 -8.18 2.64
N SER A 123 -25.66 -8.22 3.95
CA SER A 123 -24.66 -8.72 4.89
C SER A 123 -24.61 -10.25 4.77
N VAL A 124 -23.49 -10.80 4.29
CA VAL A 124 -23.30 -12.26 4.15
C VAL A 124 -22.55 -12.88 5.31
N GLY A 125 -22.03 -12.05 6.23
CA GLY A 125 -21.27 -12.43 7.41
C GLY A 125 -21.01 -11.20 8.29
N ILE A 126 -20.68 -11.45 9.56
CA ILE A 126 -20.22 -10.41 10.48
C ILE A 126 -18.76 -10.60 10.88
N TYR A 127 -18.06 -9.52 11.22
CA TYR A 127 -16.60 -9.53 11.46
C TYR A 127 -16.19 -10.55 12.53
N GLU A 128 -16.85 -10.52 13.69
CA GLU A 128 -16.54 -11.39 14.84
C GLU A 128 -16.76 -12.89 14.56
N GLU A 129 -17.61 -13.24 13.57
CA GLU A 129 -17.93 -14.64 13.23
C GLU A 129 -17.13 -15.12 12.00
N ALA A 130 -16.33 -14.26 11.38
CA ALA A 130 -15.51 -14.63 10.23
C ALA A 130 -14.31 -15.49 10.65
N ASP A 131 -13.95 -16.46 9.80
CA ASP A 131 -12.75 -17.28 10.02
C ASP A 131 -11.50 -16.42 9.79
N PRO A 132 -10.61 -16.23 10.78
CA PRO A 132 -9.41 -15.41 10.60
C PRO A 132 -8.50 -15.89 9.45
N ALA A 133 -8.50 -17.19 9.13
CA ALA A 133 -7.69 -17.73 8.03
C ALA A 133 -8.32 -17.51 6.65
N SER A 134 -9.65 -17.34 6.58
CA SER A 134 -10.37 -17.09 5.32
C SER A 134 -11.62 -16.23 5.60
N PRO A 135 -11.43 -14.95 5.93
CA PRO A 135 -12.50 -14.10 6.46
C PRO A 135 -13.59 -13.83 5.42
N VAL A 136 -13.20 -13.72 4.15
CA VAL A 136 -14.11 -13.56 3.02
C VAL A 136 -14.14 -14.85 2.21
N THR A 137 -15.35 -15.38 1.98
CA THR A 137 -15.52 -16.61 1.18
C THR A 137 -16.41 -16.40 -0.04
N MET A 138 -16.03 -17.05 -1.14
CA MET A 138 -16.83 -17.04 -2.39
C MET A 138 -18.24 -17.62 -2.16
N ALA A 139 -18.38 -18.59 -1.27
CA ALA A 139 -19.67 -19.21 -0.96
C ALA A 139 -20.65 -18.20 -0.32
N ALA A 140 -20.18 -17.40 0.64
CA ALA A 140 -20.99 -16.37 1.29
C ALA A 140 -21.41 -15.28 0.29
N LEU A 141 -20.49 -14.78 -0.54
CA LEU A 141 -20.82 -13.77 -1.56
C LEU A 141 -21.83 -14.30 -2.61
N ASN A 142 -21.71 -15.57 -3.01
CA ASN A 142 -22.67 -16.18 -3.93
C ASN A 142 -24.05 -16.42 -3.28
N LEU A 143 -24.10 -16.68 -1.96
CA LEU A 143 -25.38 -16.72 -1.24
C LEU A 143 -26.06 -15.35 -1.28
N GLY A 144 -25.31 -14.27 -1.03
CA GLY A 144 -25.84 -12.91 -1.15
C GLY A 144 -26.37 -12.58 -2.55
N LEU A 145 -25.73 -13.09 -3.61
CA LEU A 145 -26.23 -12.99 -4.98
C LEU A 145 -27.57 -13.73 -5.19
N GLN A 146 -27.75 -14.91 -4.59
CA GLN A 146 -28.99 -15.67 -4.68
C GLN A 146 -30.14 -14.98 -3.94
N GLU A 147 -29.86 -14.33 -2.81
CA GLU A 147 -30.83 -13.53 -2.07
C GLU A 147 -31.19 -12.26 -2.83
N LEU A 148 -30.22 -11.61 -3.47
CA LEU A 148 -30.43 -10.45 -4.33
C LEU A 148 -31.35 -10.74 -5.52
N GLU A 149 -31.33 -11.96 -6.08
CA GLU A 149 -32.21 -12.34 -7.21
C GLU A 149 -33.70 -12.17 -6.86
N LYS A 150 -34.07 -12.30 -5.58
CA LYS A 150 -35.45 -12.21 -5.11
C LYS A 150 -35.97 -10.77 -5.05
N GLU A 151 -35.08 -9.79 -5.09
CA GLU A 151 -35.41 -8.37 -5.08
C GLU A 151 -35.51 -7.81 -6.50
N ASP A 152 -36.48 -6.92 -6.73
CA ASP A 152 -36.79 -6.36 -8.05
C ASP A 152 -36.12 -4.99 -8.31
N GLU A 153 -35.92 -4.16 -7.29
CA GLU A 153 -35.33 -2.80 -7.46
C GLU A 153 -33.83 -2.72 -7.83
N PRO A 154 -32.92 -3.56 -7.29
CA PRO A 154 -31.47 -3.32 -7.40
C PRO A 154 -30.83 -3.36 -8.79
N THR A 155 -30.67 -2.26 -9.51
CA THR A 155 -30.07 -2.28 -10.87
C THR A 155 -28.55 -2.53 -10.97
N LEU A 156 -27.76 -2.35 -9.91
CA LEU A 156 -26.30 -2.55 -9.93
C LEU A 156 -25.85 -3.59 -8.90
N ILE A 157 -24.75 -4.30 -9.16
CA ILE A 157 -24.17 -5.32 -8.27
C ILE A 157 -22.70 -5.00 -7.97
N LEU A 158 -22.33 -5.01 -6.69
CA LEU A 158 -20.98 -4.75 -6.19
C LEU A 158 -20.57 -5.72 -5.07
N PHE A 159 -19.27 -5.98 -4.95
CA PHE A 159 -18.68 -6.81 -3.90
C PHE A 159 -17.47 -6.10 -3.25
N PRO A 160 -17.70 -5.19 -2.30
CA PRO A 160 -16.62 -4.41 -1.66
C PRO A 160 -15.48 -5.24 -1.08
N ASP A 161 -15.81 -6.37 -0.45
CA ASP A 161 -14.83 -7.20 0.28
C ASP A 161 -14.24 -8.32 -0.59
N ALA A 162 -14.67 -8.46 -1.86
CA ALA A 162 -14.22 -9.56 -2.71
C ALA A 162 -12.70 -9.55 -2.93
N ILE A 163 -12.05 -8.38 -2.86
CA ILE A 163 -10.59 -8.27 -3.03
C ILE A 163 -9.80 -9.10 -2.00
N SER A 164 -10.41 -9.45 -0.88
CA SER A 164 -9.82 -10.23 0.21
C SER A 164 -10.03 -11.75 0.00
N LEU A 165 -10.61 -12.17 -1.13
CA LEU A 165 -10.61 -13.57 -1.52
C LEU A 165 -9.18 -14.03 -1.80
N PRO A 166 -8.78 -15.24 -1.38
CA PRO A 166 -7.38 -15.67 -1.43
C PRO A 166 -6.86 -15.90 -2.84
N GLU A 167 -7.75 -16.24 -3.79
CA GLU A 167 -7.37 -16.69 -5.13
C GLU A 167 -8.05 -15.84 -6.22
N PRO A 168 -7.31 -15.39 -7.25
CA PRO A 168 -7.89 -14.64 -8.38
C PRO A 168 -9.02 -15.41 -9.09
N SER A 169 -8.90 -16.73 -9.16
CA SER A 169 -9.92 -17.59 -9.78
C SER A 169 -11.26 -17.52 -9.05
N GLN A 170 -11.24 -17.52 -7.71
CA GLN A 170 -12.44 -17.37 -6.88
C GLN A 170 -13.02 -15.97 -7.02
N TYR A 171 -12.17 -14.94 -7.00
CA TYR A 171 -12.56 -13.54 -7.20
C TYR A 171 -13.35 -13.34 -8.49
N TYR A 172 -12.78 -13.73 -9.63
CA TYR A 172 -13.44 -13.55 -10.92
C TYR A 172 -14.62 -14.51 -11.13
N SER A 173 -14.65 -15.67 -10.45
CA SER A 173 -15.82 -16.55 -10.43
C SER A 173 -17.06 -15.89 -9.80
N VAL A 174 -16.91 -15.07 -8.74
CA VAL A 174 -18.03 -14.28 -8.19
C VAL A 174 -18.60 -13.33 -9.23
N TYR A 175 -17.75 -12.63 -9.98
CA TYR A 175 -18.19 -11.73 -11.04
C TYR A 175 -18.80 -12.47 -12.25
N ASN A 176 -18.28 -13.65 -12.62
CA ASN A 176 -18.91 -14.48 -13.64
C ASN A 176 -20.35 -14.86 -13.24
N ASN A 177 -20.57 -15.21 -11.97
CA ASN A 177 -21.91 -15.50 -11.45
C ASN A 177 -22.80 -14.25 -11.45
N ALA A 178 -22.26 -13.08 -11.10
CA ALA A 178 -22.98 -11.81 -11.17
C ALA A 178 -23.37 -11.45 -12.62
N LEU A 179 -22.48 -11.67 -13.60
CA LEU A 179 -22.77 -11.47 -15.02
C LEU A 179 -23.87 -12.42 -15.53
N ALA A 180 -23.83 -13.69 -15.11
CA ALA A 180 -24.87 -14.67 -15.43
C ALA A 180 -26.24 -14.24 -14.86
N LEU A 181 -26.27 -13.74 -13.62
CA LEU A 181 -27.48 -13.18 -13.02
C LEU A 181 -27.96 -11.94 -13.81
N CYS A 182 -27.05 -11.05 -14.21
CA CYS A 182 -27.42 -9.89 -15.02
C CYS A 182 -28.02 -10.28 -16.37
N ARG A 183 -27.47 -11.31 -17.02
CA ARG A 183 -28.05 -11.86 -18.26
C ARG A 183 -29.44 -12.47 -18.04
N LYS A 184 -29.64 -13.16 -16.91
CA LYS A 184 -30.91 -13.80 -16.56
C LYS A 184 -32.01 -12.76 -16.34
N MET A 185 -31.73 -11.74 -15.53
CA MET A 185 -32.70 -10.71 -15.14
C MET A 185 -32.86 -9.60 -16.19
N ARG A 186 -31.79 -9.31 -16.96
CA ARG A 186 -31.70 -8.33 -18.07
C ARG A 186 -31.82 -6.85 -17.69
N ASP A 187 -32.10 -6.54 -16.44
CA ASP A 187 -32.19 -5.20 -15.90
C ASP A 187 -30.99 -4.82 -15.00
N ARG A 188 -30.21 -5.82 -14.55
CA ARG A 188 -29.02 -5.65 -13.70
C ARG A 188 -27.74 -5.34 -14.49
N PHE A 189 -26.76 -4.73 -13.82
CA PHE A 189 -25.43 -4.46 -14.36
C PHE A 189 -24.37 -4.54 -13.24
N THR A 190 -23.26 -5.26 -13.46
CA THR A 190 -22.21 -5.41 -12.44
C THR A 190 -21.04 -4.46 -12.68
N ILE A 191 -20.51 -3.85 -11.61
CA ILE A 191 -19.30 -3.03 -11.66
C ILE A 191 -18.17 -3.86 -11.06
N ILE A 192 -17.11 -4.03 -11.83
CA ILE A 192 -16.05 -5.01 -11.56
C ILE A 192 -14.77 -4.24 -11.26
N ASP A 193 -14.12 -4.58 -10.16
CA ASP A 193 -12.76 -4.13 -9.87
C ASP A 193 -11.76 -5.15 -10.43
N THR A 194 -10.51 -4.73 -10.56
CA THR A 194 -9.42 -5.68 -10.81
C THR A 194 -9.02 -6.36 -9.50
N TYR A 195 -8.60 -7.62 -9.55
CA TYR A 195 -8.16 -8.35 -8.35
C TYR A 195 -6.90 -7.73 -7.73
N THR A 196 -5.95 -7.34 -8.58
CA THR A 196 -4.71 -6.68 -8.17
C THR A 196 -4.61 -5.28 -8.73
N ASN A 197 -3.65 -4.54 -8.20
CA ASN A 197 -3.26 -3.23 -8.69
C ASN A 197 -2.04 -3.28 -9.63
N ILE A 198 -1.68 -4.48 -10.09
CA ILE A 198 -0.50 -4.73 -10.92
C ILE A 198 -0.93 -4.82 -12.37
N MET A 199 -0.56 -3.80 -13.15
CA MET A 199 -1.01 -3.69 -14.54
C MET A 199 -0.63 -4.91 -15.40
N GLU A 200 0.54 -5.51 -15.20
CA GLU A 200 0.98 -6.69 -15.96
C GLU A 200 0.07 -7.90 -15.70
N THR A 201 -0.34 -8.11 -14.45
CA THR A 201 -1.29 -9.15 -14.06
C THR A 201 -2.64 -8.93 -14.75
N GLU A 202 -3.17 -7.72 -14.67
CA GLU A 202 -4.52 -7.42 -15.16
C GLU A 202 -4.63 -7.38 -16.69
N ILE A 203 -3.53 -7.08 -17.39
CA ILE A 203 -3.51 -6.94 -18.85
C ILE A 203 -2.96 -8.18 -19.57
N SER A 204 -2.03 -8.94 -18.96
CA SER A 204 -1.20 -9.91 -19.69
C SER A 204 -0.97 -11.27 -19.03
N LEU A 205 -1.30 -11.48 -17.76
CA LEU A 205 -1.15 -12.80 -17.12
C LEU A 205 -2.44 -13.65 -17.25
N ASP A 206 -2.27 -14.97 -17.23
CA ASP A 206 -3.37 -15.97 -17.24
C ASP A 206 -4.27 -15.88 -15.98
N THR A 207 -3.97 -14.96 -15.06
CA THR A 207 -4.67 -14.74 -13.78
C THR A 207 -5.42 -13.41 -13.70
N GLY A 208 -5.43 -12.62 -14.78
CA GLY A 208 -6.13 -11.33 -14.82
C GLY A 208 -7.57 -11.41 -15.32
N VAL A 209 -8.27 -10.26 -15.30
CA VAL A 209 -9.66 -10.11 -15.78
C VAL A 209 -9.86 -10.60 -17.23
N ARG A 210 -8.81 -10.53 -18.06
CA ARG A 210 -8.87 -10.91 -19.47
C ARG A 210 -8.92 -12.40 -19.72
N GLU A 211 -8.42 -13.22 -18.81
CA GLU A 211 -8.50 -14.67 -18.90
C GLU A 211 -9.68 -15.17 -18.06
N LEU A 212 -9.78 -14.75 -16.80
CA LEU A 212 -10.67 -15.38 -15.81
C LEU A 212 -12.14 -14.96 -15.89
N ILE A 213 -12.48 -13.86 -16.58
CA ILE A 213 -13.90 -13.56 -16.92
C ILE A 213 -14.33 -14.36 -18.15
N THR A 214 -14.88 -15.55 -17.97
CA THR A 214 -15.08 -16.53 -19.06
C THR A 214 -16.39 -16.40 -19.82
N GLY A 215 -17.30 -15.52 -19.37
CA GLY A 215 -18.62 -15.35 -19.97
C GLY A 215 -18.60 -15.03 -21.46
N ASP A 216 -19.69 -15.33 -22.17
CA ASP A 216 -19.82 -15.04 -23.61
C ASP A 216 -20.12 -13.55 -23.87
N LEU A 217 -20.28 -13.16 -25.14
CA LEU A 217 -20.64 -11.77 -25.50
C LEU A 217 -21.97 -11.33 -24.88
N GLU A 218 -22.92 -12.24 -24.71
CA GLU A 218 -24.24 -11.96 -24.14
C GLU A 218 -24.18 -11.68 -22.64
N GLU A 219 -23.13 -12.14 -21.96
CA GLU A 219 -22.85 -11.85 -20.55
C GLU A 219 -21.98 -10.61 -20.40
N LYS A 220 -20.88 -10.52 -21.17
CA LYS A 220 -19.91 -9.42 -21.10
C LYS A 220 -20.54 -8.03 -21.26
N LYS A 221 -21.64 -7.90 -22.01
CA LYS A 221 -22.31 -6.60 -22.15
C LYS A 221 -22.87 -6.03 -20.83
N TYR A 222 -23.12 -6.86 -19.82
CA TYR A 222 -23.71 -6.46 -18.55
C TYR A 222 -22.70 -6.07 -17.45
N GLY A 223 -21.41 -5.99 -17.76
CA GLY A 223 -20.38 -5.59 -16.81
C GLY A 223 -19.45 -4.51 -17.34
N ALA A 224 -18.85 -3.74 -16.43
CA ALA A 224 -17.76 -2.81 -16.74
C ALA A 224 -16.67 -2.92 -15.67
N VAL A 225 -15.42 -2.98 -16.12
CA VAL A 225 -14.24 -3.07 -15.26
C VAL A 225 -13.63 -1.69 -15.07
N TYR A 226 -13.19 -1.37 -13.86
CA TYR A 226 -12.52 -0.10 -13.53
C TYR A 226 -11.16 -0.35 -12.87
N TYR A 227 -10.16 0.45 -13.24
CA TYR A 227 -8.78 0.36 -12.77
C TYR A 227 -8.14 1.76 -12.74
N PRO A 228 -7.27 2.10 -11.77
CA PRO A 228 -6.74 1.28 -10.68
C PRO A 228 -7.46 1.56 -9.35
N TYR A 229 -6.93 1.01 -8.25
CA TYR A 229 -7.36 1.37 -6.89
C TYR A 229 -7.09 2.83 -6.58
N LEU A 230 -7.76 3.34 -5.54
CA LEU A 230 -7.82 4.76 -5.23
C LEU A 230 -7.36 5.00 -3.79
N GLU A 231 -6.37 5.85 -3.62
CA GLU A 231 -5.99 6.38 -2.32
C GLU A 231 -7.03 7.43 -1.92
N THR A 232 -7.72 7.18 -0.80
CA THR A 232 -8.83 8.03 -0.35
C THR A 232 -8.36 9.05 0.70
N ILE A 233 -9.27 9.95 1.10
CA ILE A 233 -9.05 10.81 2.27
C ILE A 233 -9.60 10.18 3.57
N LEU A 234 -10.11 8.94 3.49
CA LEU A 234 -10.64 8.23 4.64
C LEU A 234 -9.48 7.78 5.53
N ASN A 235 -9.72 7.85 6.83
CA ASN A 235 -8.77 7.41 7.84
C ASN A 235 -9.11 5.97 8.22
N TYR A 236 -8.09 5.20 8.58
CA TYR A 236 -8.30 3.90 9.19
C TYR A 236 -8.98 4.04 10.54
N SER A 237 -9.90 3.13 10.83
CA SER A 237 -10.39 2.85 12.17
C SER A 237 -9.35 2.01 12.90
N TYR A 238 -9.12 2.29 14.17
CA TYR A 238 -8.18 1.56 15.01
C TYR A 238 -8.63 1.67 16.46
N ASP A 239 -8.19 0.72 17.29
CA ASP A 239 -8.41 0.76 18.73
C ASP A 239 -7.17 1.33 19.44
N PRO A 240 -7.27 2.50 20.10
CA PRO A 240 -6.17 3.06 20.88
C PRO A 240 -5.67 2.14 22.00
N ASP A 241 -6.52 1.25 22.52
CA ASP A 241 -6.15 0.28 23.58
C ASP A 241 -5.35 -0.92 23.03
N GLN A 242 -5.29 -1.10 21.71
CA GLN A 242 -4.55 -2.18 21.03
C GLN A 242 -3.43 -1.65 20.13
N THR A 243 -3.18 -0.33 20.16
CA THR A 243 -2.10 0.30 19.39
C THR A 243 -0.88 0.46 20.30
N GLU A 244 0.09 -0.45 20.16
CA GLU A 244 1.33 -0.45 20.94
C GLU A 244 2.33 0.59 20.41
N ILE A 245 3.13 1.13 21.34
CA ILE A 245 4.12 2.17 21.06
C ILE A 245 5.51 1.64 21.37
N SER A 246 6.39 1.68 20.38
CA SER A 246 7.82 1.52 20.57
C SER A 246 8.43 2.91 20.80
N HIS A 247 9.04 3.12 21.96
CA HIS A 247 9.74 4.36 22.29
C HIS A 247 11.22 4.06 22.56
N MET A 248 12.09 4.61 21.73
CA MET A 248 13.54 4.51 21.84
C MET A 248 14.13 5.89 22.13
N ILE A 249 15.03 5.95 23.10
CA ILE A 249 15.82 7.13 23.43
C ILE A 249 17.23 6.90 22.92
N THR A 250 17.76 7.88 22.20
CA THR A 250 19.17 7.96 21.81
C THR A 250 19.88 8.98 22.69
N ASP A 251 20.74 8.50 23.58
CA ASP A 251 21.51 9.31 24.53
C ASP A 251 23.02 9.33 24.18
N ALA A 252 23.78 10.22 24.82
CA ALA A 252 25.24 10.25 24.71
C ALA A 252 25.84 9.05 25.46
N SER A 253 26.66 8.26 24.78
CA SER A 253 27.29 7.06 25.32
C SER A 253 28.60 7.40 26.05
N PRO A 254 28.79 7.02 27.33
CA PRO A 254 30.09 7.04 27.98
C PRO A 254 31.16 6.22 27.25
N VAL A 255 30.77 5.26 26.40
CA VAL A 255 31.69 4.47 25.57
C VAL A 255 32.30 5.34 24.47
N SER A 256 31.55 6.29 23.93
CA SER A 256 32.01 7.26 22.92
C SER A 256 33.16 8.13 23.45
N ASP A 257 33.04 8.61 24.69
CA ASP A 257 34.10 9.40 25.34
C ASP A 257 35.39 8.57 25.50
N ILE A 258 35.27 7.30 25.91
CA ILE A 258 36.42 6.38 26.07
C ILE A 258 37.05 6.05 24.72
N MET A 259 36.26 5.90 23.65
CA MET A 259 36.78 5.67 22.30
C MET A 259 37.57 6.88 21.78
N GLU A 260 37.14 8.11 22.08
CA GLU A 260 37.92 9.32 21.76
C GLU A 260 39.25 9.34 22.54
N GLU A 261 39.25 8.92 23.80
CA GLU A 261 40.48 8.78 24.61
C GLU A 261 41.45 7.74 23.99
N ILE A 262 40.96 6.57 23.56
CA ILE A 262 41.78 5.55 22.89
C ILE A 262 42.34 6.05 21.56
N ASP A 263 41.56 6.80 20.77
CA ASP A 263 42.03 7.42 19.53
C ASP A 263 43.19 8.40 19.80
N GLU A 264 43.12 9.20 20.88
CA GLU A 264 44.22 10.07 21.29
C GLU A 264 45.47 9.28 21.69
N ILE A 265 45.30 8.19 22.44
CA ILE A 265 46.39 7.27 22.85
C ILE A 265 47.07 6.65 21.63
N LEU A 266 46.30 6.20 20.63
CA LEU A 266 46.82 5.63 19.39
C LEU A 266 47.66 6.63 18.60
N VAL A 267 47.23 7.89 18.51
CA VAL A 267 47.99 8.96 17.86
C VAL A 267 49.33 9.20 18.57
N GLU A 268 49.35 9.15 19.91
CA GLU A 268 50.59 9.29 20.68
C GLU A 268 51.53 8.10 20.47
N ALA A 269 51.00 6.87 20.45
CA ALA A 269 51.76 5.65 20.18
C ALA A 269 52.37 5.63 18.76
N GLU A 270 51.63 6.08 17.74
CA GLU A 270 52.14 6.26 16.37
C GLU A 270 53.24 7.33 16.30
N GLY A 271 53.13 8.38 17.13
CA GLY A 271 54.16 9.41 17.30
C GLY A 271 55.48 8.82 17.77
N ILE A 272 55.43 7.97 18.81
CA ILE A 272 56.61 7.26 19.33
C ILE A 272 57.27 6.42 18.23
N MET A 273 56.48 5.65 17.48
CA MET A 273 56.99 4.81 16.38
C MET A 273 57.62 5.63 15.24
N THR A 274 57.19 6.87 15.06
CA THR A 274 57.72 7.78 14.03
C THR A 274 59.07 8.37 14.43
N ASP A 275 59.27 8.66 15.72
CA ASP A 275 60.49 9.28 16.25
C ASP A 275 61.60 8.24 16.54
N LEU A 276 61.22 7.02 16.91
CA LEU A 276 62.12 5.94 17.30
C LEU A 276 63.24 5.61 16.28
N PRO A 277 63.01 5.61 14.95
CA PRO A 277 64.08 5.41 13.97
C PRO A 277 65.19 6.47 14.04
N GLY A 278 64.84 7.70 14.44
CA GLY A 278 65.80 8.78 14.67
C GLY A 278 66.71 8.47 15.85
N GLU A 279 66.13 8.04 16.97
CA GLU A 279 66.86 7.65 18.18
C GLU A 279 67.74 6.42 17.96
N ILE A 280 67.23 5.41 17.23
CA ILE A 280 68.01 4.23 16.82
C ILE A 280 69.22 4.63 15.97
N THR A 281 69.05 5.59 15.05
CA THR A 281 70.15 6.08 14.22
C THR A 281 71.19 6.81 15.07
N ALA A 282 70.75 7.67 16.00
CA ALA A 282 71.63 8.39 16.92
C ALA A 282 72.45 7.43 17.79
N PHE A 283 71.82 6.38 18.33
CA PHE A 283 72.50 5.34 19.08
C PHE A 283 73.51 4.57 18.22
N THR A 284 73.13 4.18 17.00
CA THR A 284 74.00 3.43 16.06
C THR A 284 75.25 4.22 15.66
N ASP A 285 75.08 5.52 15.39
CA ASP A 285 76.19 6.43 15.06
C ASP A 285 77.14 6.60 16.26
N ALA A 286 76.57 6.73 17.47
CA ALA A 286 77.33 6.82 18.71
C ALA A 286 78.11 5.53 19.03
N ASP A 287 77.48 4.36 18.85
CA ASP A 287 78.16 3.07 19.01
C ASP A 287 79.32 2.95 18.01
N THR A 288 79.09 3.25 16.73
CA THR A 288 80.12 3.22 15.68
C THR A 288 81.33 4.09 16.05
N ALA A 289 81.10 5.29 16.62
CA ALA A 289 82.16 6.18 17.08
C ALA A 289 82.92 5.60 18.29
N ILE A 290 82.23 4.97 19.25
CA ILE A 290 82.84 4.30 20.40
C ILE A 290 83.68 3.09 19.96
N GLN A 291 83.21 2.27 19.01
CA GLN A 291 83.95 1.12 18.50
C GLN A 291 85.25 1.52 17.79
N ALA A 292 85.26 2.67 17.09
CA ALA A 292 86.43 3.17 16.37
C ALA A 292 87.52 3.79 17.27
N GLY A 293 87.18 4.18 18.52
CA GLY A 293 88.07 4.81 19.48
C GLY A 293 88.98 3.84 20.25
N SER A 294 89.89 4.36 21.07
CA SER A 294 90.64 3.52 22.03
C SER A 294 89.79 3.21 23.27
N ASP A 295 90.20 2.23 24.07
CA ASP A 295 89.46 1.86 25.30
C ASP A 295 89.39 3.02 26.31
N GLY A 296 90.39 3.91 26.33
CA GLY A 296 90.34 5.14 27.14
C GLY A 296 89.35 6.18 26.61
N ASP A 297 89.17 6.26 25.29
CA ASP A 297 88.20 7.16 24.66
C ASP A 297 86.76 6.66 24.88
N ALA A 298 86.55 5.34 24.85
CA ALA A 298 85.25 4.71 25.12
C ALA A 298 84.73 5.05 26.54
N VAL A 299 85.58 4.97 27.56
CA VAL A 299 85.20 5.35 28.94
C VAL A 299 84.87 6.84 29.05
N THR A 300 85.62 7.69 28.34
CA THR A 300 85.43 9.16 28.37
C THR A 300 84.13 9.57 27.68
N ASN A 301 83.78 8.88 26.59
CA ASN A 301 82.64 9.22 25.74
C ASN A 301 81.41 8.35 26.00
N LYS A 302 81.39 7.49 27.02
CA LYS A 302 80.27 6.57 27.28
C LYS A 302 78.89 7.25 27.38
N ALA A 303 78.84 8.52 27.79
CA ALA A 303 77.61 9.31 27.83
C ALA A 303 76.94 9.43 26.44
N THR A 304 77.71 9.45 25.35
CA THR A 304 77.17 9.61 24.00
C THR A 304 76.36 8.41 23.51
N VAL A 305 76.50 7.23 24.14
CA VAL A 305 75.65 6.06 23.87
C VAL A 305 74.63 5.80 24.96
N ILE A 306 74.87 6.29 26.19
CA ILE A 306 73.92 6.15 27.30
C ILE A 306 72.65 6.95 27.03
N ASP A 307 72.79 8.22 26.65
CA ASP A 307 71.64 9.13 26.45
C ASP A 307 70.67 8.58 25.38
N PRO A 308 71.09 8.29 24.12
CA PRO A 308 70.16 7.77 23.11
C PRO A 308 69.67 6.33 23.40
N LEU A 309 70.40 5.52 24.17
CA LEU A 309 69.90 4.21 24.61
C LEU A 309 68.79 4.37 25.65
N GLN A 310 68.94 5.35 26.56
CA GLN A 310 67.91 5.70 27.53
C GLN A 310 66.68 6.24 26.82
N ASP A 311 66.84 7.13 25.83
CA ASP A 311 65.72 7.69 25.06
C ASP A 311 64.92 6.59 24.33
N ILE A 312 65.59 5.59 23.76
CA ILE A 312 64.93 4.41 23.16
C ILE A 312 64.17 3.60 24.23
N ILE A 313 64.77 3.35 25.39
CA ILE A 313 64.14 2.58 26.48
C ILE A 313 62.92 3.34 27.03
N ASP A 314 63.03 4.65 27.21
CA ASP A 314 61.96 5.50 27.73
C ASP A 314 60.78 5.52 26.74
N ALA A 315 61.05 5.69 25.44
CA ALA A 315 60.04 5.62 24.39
C ALA A 315 59.29 4.27 24.35
N LEU A 316 60.01 3.15 24.54
CA LEU A 316 59.38 1.82 24.56
C LEU A 316 58.55 1.58 25.83
N ASN A 317 58.98 2.11 26.98
CA ASN A 317 58.19 2.06 28.21
C ASN A 317 56.96 2.95 28.14
N GLU A 318 57.07 4.12 27.52
CA GLU A 318 55.96 5.04 27.27
C GLU A 318 54.91 4.38 26.36
N PHE A 319 55.34 3.77 25.24
CA PHE A 319 54.46 2.98 24.39
C PHE A 319 53.76 1.86 25.17
N SER A 320 54.50 1.09 25.98
CA SER A 320 53.91 0.03 26.80
C SER A 320 52.89 0.55 27.82
N SER A 321 53.11 1.76 28.37
CA SER A 321 52.19 2.40 29.30
C SER A 321 50.91 2.85 28.61
N LEU A 322 51.02 3.43 27.42
CA LEU A 322 49.87 3.84 26.60
C LEU A 322 49.00 2.64 26.24
N MET A 323 49.59 1.52 25.82
CA MET A 323 48.83 0.30 25.52
C MET A 323 48.17 -0.32 26.76
N ALA A 324 48.77 -0.16 27.94
CA ALA A 324 48.15 -0.58 29.19
C ALA A 324 46.92 0.29 29.56
N GLU A 325 46.92 1.56 29.18
CA GLU A 325 45.75 2.45 29.32
C GLU A 325 44.61 2.00 28.39
N VAL A 326 44.90 1.63 27.14
CA VAL A 326 43.92 1.02 26.22
C VAL A 326 43.29 -0.25 26.82
N VAL A 327 44.08 -1.09 27.51
CA VAL A 327 43.57 -2.27 28.23
C VAL A 327 42.62 -1.87 29.36
N GLU A 328 42.96 -0.85 30.16
CA GLU A 328 42.10 -0.35 31.24
C GLU A 328 40.78 0.19 30.69
N ASP A 329 40.83 0.99 29.63
CA ASP A 329 39.68 1.60 28.98
C ASP A 329 38.76 0.58 28.33
N THR A 330 39.33 -0.41 27.64
CA THR A 330 38.56 -1.53 27.07
C THR A 330 37.85 -2.33 28.17
N ASN A 331 38.49 -2.54 29.32
CA ASN A 331 37.87 -3.21 30.47
C ASN A 331 36.80 -2.35 31.15
N ASN A 332 36.96 -1.02 31.16
CA ASN A 332 35.94 -0.09 31.63
C ASN A 332 34.68 -0.19 30.74
N VAL A 333 34.85 -0.24 29.42
CA VAL A 333 33.76 -0.47 28.46
C VAL A 333 33.08 -1.82 28.68
N ALA A 334 33.86 -2.90 28.86
CA ALA A 334 33.32 -4.22 29.17
C ALA A 334 32.47 -4.20 30.46
N ALA A 335 32.90 -3.48 31.50
CA ALA A 335 32.16 -3.36 32.76
C ALA A 335 30.83 -2.62 32.60
N LEU A 336 30.75 -1.64 31.68
CA LEU A 336 29.51 -0.92 31.35
C LEU A 336 28.51 -1.82 30.61
N ALA A 337 28.98 -2.73 29.75
CA ALA A 337 28.14 -3.68 29.01
C ALA A 337 27.69 -4.90 29.83
N GLN A 338 28.40 -5.26 30.91
CA GLN A 338 28.09 -6.43 31.74
C GLN A 338 26.62 -6.59 32.18
N PRO A 339 25.87 -5.53 32.59
CA PRO A 339 24.46 -5.65 32.97
C PRO A 339 23.51 -5.83 31.78
N THR A 340 23.90 -5.44 30.57
CA THR A 340 23.05 -5.39 29.37
C THR A 340 23.35 -6.55 28.41
N ASP A 341 24.62 -6.87 28.15
CA ASP A 341 25.06 -7.98 27.30
C ASP A 341 26.37 -8.63 27.81
N GLU A 342 26.23 -9.79 28.48
CA GLU A 342 27.36 -10.55 29.03
C GLU A 342 28.30 -11.10 27.93
N ALA A 343 27.80 -11.37 26.73
CA ALA A 343 28.60 -11.95 25.66
C ALA A 343 29.55 -10.90 25.05
N LEU A 344 29.05 -9.69 24.80
CA LEU A 344 29.88 -8.58 24.32
C LEU A 344 30.88 -8.11 25.38
N ALA A 345 30.47 -8.02 26.64
CA ALA A 345 31.38 -7.71 27.74
C ALA A 345 32.54 -8.71 27.85
N THR A 346 32.24 -10.01 27.64
CA THR A 346 33.27 -11.06 27.61
C THR A 346 34.21 -10.88 26.42
N ALA A 347 33.68 -10.59 25.23
CA ALA A 347 34.50 -10.38 24.03
C ALA A 347 35.47 -9.20 24.18
N ALA A 348 35.02 -8.06 24.69
CA ALA A 348 35.87 -6.90 24.99
C ALA A 348 36.95 -7.24 26.04
N THR A 349 36.58 -7.98 27.10
CA THR A 349 37.55 -8.44 28.12
C THR A 349 38.60 -9.39 27.53
N GLU A 350 38.21 -10.30 26.64
CA GLU A 350 39.13 -11.22 25.95
C GLU A 350 40.10 -10.47 25.02
N ALA A 351 39.62 -9.44 24.30
CA ALA A 351 40.46 -8.59 23.47
C ALA A 351 41.47 -7.80 24.32
N ALA A 352 41.02 -7.18 25.42
CA ALA A 352 41.88 -6.49 26.37
C ALA A 352 42.94 -7.41 26.99
N ASN A 353 42.56 -8.64 27.37
CA ASN A 353 43.50 -9.64 27.89
C ASN A 353 44.55 -10.05 26.86
N THR A 354 44.17 -10.16 25.57
CA THR A 354 45.13 -10.51 24.51
C THR A 354 46.21 -9.44 24.36
N LEU A 355 45.81 -8.16 24.42
CA LEU A 355 46.75 -7.04 24.43
C LEU A 355 47.60 -7.04 25.71
N ASN A 356 46.99 -7.20 26.88
CA ASN A 356 47.70 -7.25 28.15
C ASN A 356 48.72 -8.40 28.22
N ASP A 357 48.36 -9.57 27.69
CA ASP A 357 49.24 -10.73 27.64
C ASP A 357 50.49 -10.41 26.82
N GLU A 358 50.40 -9.70 25.69
CA GLU A 358 51.58 -9.28 24.91
C GLU A 358 52.43 -8.20 25.62
N LEU A 359 51.82 -7.37 26.46
CA LEU A 359 52.50 -6.31 27.23
C LEU A 359 53.18 -6.82 28.50
N GLU A 360 52.62 -7.81 29.19
CA GLU A 360 53.14 -8.29 30.48
C GLU A 360 53.80 -9.67 30.40
N GLU A 361 53.19 -10.59 29.66
CA GLU A 361 53.62 -12.00 29.55
C GLU A 361 54.29 -12.33 28.20
N GLY A 362 54.17 -11.42 27.23
CA GLY A 362 54.70 -11.50 25.88
C GLY A 362 56.22 -11.58 25.90
N ALA A 363 56.76 -12.54 25.14
CA ALA A 363 58.18 -12.82 25.17
C ALA A 363 59.05 -11.78 24.44
N ASP A 364 58.44 -10.80 23.77
CA ASP A 364 59.12 -9.99 22.77
C ASP A 364 59.38 -8.54 23.23
N LEU A 365 58.37 -7.71 23.54
CA LEU A 365 58.60 -6.31 23.96
C LEU A 365 59.20 -6.16 25.38
N PRO A 366 58.62 -6.76 26.44
CA PRO A 366 59.18 -6.65 27.80
C PRO A 366 60.58 -7.24 27.92
N ALA A 367 60.82 -8.36 27.23
CA ALA A 367 62.13 -8.99 27.19
C ALA A 367 63.16 -8.14 26.44
N PHE A 368 62.74 -7.47 25.35
CA PHE A 368 63.59 -6.56 24.60
C PHE A 368 63.98 -5.34 25.44
N ILE A 369 63.01 -4.68 26.10
CA ILE A 369 63.26 -3.56 27.02
C ILE A 369 64.20 -3.99 28.15
N ALA A 370 63.95 -5.14 28.78
CA ALA A 370 64.81 -5.67 29.85
C ALA A 370 66.25 -5.98 29.36
N GLY A 371 66.40 -6.44 28.12
CA GLY A 371 67.69 -6.65 27.48
C GLY A 371 68.48 -5.34 27.30
N LEU A 372 67.83 -4.31 26.76
CA LEU A 372 68.43 -2.98 26.60
C LEU A 372 68.77 -2.35 27.95
N GLN A 373 67.88 -2.46 28.94
CA GLN A 373 68.14 -2.00 30.30
C GLN A 373 69.36 -2.69 30.92
N GLY A 374 69.54 -3.99 30.68
CA GLY A 374 70.71 -4.73 31.14
C GLY A 374 72.02 -4.21 30.54
N HIS A 375 72.03 -3.79 29.27
CA HIS A 375 73.18 -3.17 28.63
C HIS A 375 73.43 -1.75 29.17
N LEU A 376 72.37 -0.96 29.33
CA LEU A 376 72.42 0.38 29.92
C LEU A 376 72.97 0.35 31.36
N ASP A 377 72.58 -0.62 32.18
CA ASP A 377 73.07 -0.80 33.54
C ASP A 377 74.58 -1.07 33.59
N ILE A 378 75.12 -1.81 32.60
CA ILE A 378 76.56 -2.04 32.47
C ILE A 378 77.28 -0.75 32.07
N LEU A 379 76.72 0.02 31.12
CA LEU A 379 77.30 1.30 30.68
C LEU A 379 77.33 2.35 31.81
N ASN A 380 76.35 2.31 32.71
CA ASN A 380 76.26 3.18 33.87
C ASN A 380 77.25 2.83 35.00
N GLN A 381 77.79 1.61 35.02
CA GLN A 381 78.81 1.19 36.00
C GLN A 381 80.20 1.79 35.70
N ASP A 382 81.09 1.70 36.69
CA ASP A 382 82.51 2.03 36.53
C ASP A 382 83.26 0.82 35.96
N VAL A 383 83.19 0.69 34.63
CA VAL A 383 83.73 -0.45 33.88
C VAL A 383 84.86 -0.01 32.94
N ASP A 384 85.71 -0.95 32.53
CA ASP A 384 86.78 -0.67 31.59
C ASP A 384 86.27 -0.42 30.16
N GLY A 385 87.10 0.18 29.31
CA GLY A 385 86.69 0.53 27.94
C GLY A 385 86.34 -0.67 27.06
N SER A 386 86.83 -1.87 27.39
CA SER A 386 86.46 -3.10 26.68
C SER A 386 85.02 -3.50 27.02
N ALA A 387 84.62 -3.35 28.29
CA ALA A 387 83.25 -3.60 28.73
C ALA A 387 82.27 -2.55 28.20
N VAL A 388 82.66 -1.26 28.10
CA VAL A 388 81.84 -0.21 27.45
C VAL A 388 81.58 -0.55 25.98
N LYS A 389 82.63 -0.89 25.22
CA LYS A 389 82.49 -1.28 23.82
C LYS A 389 81.65 -2.54 23.65
N GLN A 390 81.80 -3.52 24.53
CA GLN A 390 81.02 -4.74 24.48
C GLN A 390 79.53 -4.46 24.76
N ALA A 391 79.20 -3.75 25.83
CA ALA A 391 77.81 -3.43 26.17
C ALA A 391 77.11 -2.57 25.11
N SER A 392 77.82 -1.56 24.57
CA SER A 392 77.33 -0.72 23.47
C SER A 392 77.10 -1.53 22.18
N GLY A 393 78.05 -2.39 21.82
CA GLY A 393 77.94 -3.23 20.62
C GLY A 393 76.88 -4.33 20.74
N ASP A 394 76.71 -4.92 21.92
CA ASP A 394 75.67 -5.92 22.20
C ASP A 394 74.27 -5.27 22.18
N ALA A 395 74.12 -4.05 22.74
CA ALA A 395 72.89 -3.26 22.63
C ALA A 395 72.59 -2.89 21.17
N ASN A 396 73.60 -2.45 20.41
CA ASN A 396 73.43 -2.10 18.99
C ASN A 396 73.04 -3.32 18.14
N THR A 397 73.60 -4.49 18.46
CA THR A 397 73.21 -5.75 17.83
C THR A 397 71.78 -6.14 18.18
N SER A 398 71.37 -5.94 19.43
CA SER A 398 69.98 -6.19 19.86
C SER A 398 69.00 -5.26 19.14
N ILE A 399 69.30 -3.97 19.05
CA ILE A 399 68.44 -2.97 18.39
C ILE A 399 68.37 -3.21 16.89
N THR A 400 69.50 -3.42 16.21
CA THR A 400 69.52 -3.60 14.74
C THR A 400 69.11 -5.01 14.30
N GLY A 401 69.15 -5.99 15.21
CA GLY A 401 68.70 -7.35 15.00
C GLY A 401 67.19 -7.54 15.16
N THR A 402 66.51 -6.59 15.81
CA THR A 402 65.06 -6.57 16.03
C THR A 402 64.44 -5.49 15.14
N ASP A 403 63.36 -5.82 14.43
CA ASP A 403 62.56 -4.80 13.77
C ASP A 403 61.62 -4.18 14.80
N VAL A 404 62.12 -3.15 15.50
CA VAL A 404 61.40 -2.52 16.62
C VAL A 404 60.08 -1.91 16.16
N ASN A 405 60.02 -1.34 14.97
CA ASN A 405 58.76 -0.81 14.42
C ASN A 405 57.78 -1.92 14.09
N ALA A 406 58.22 -3.06 13.54
CA ALA A 406 57.34 -4.20 13.32
C ALA A 406 56.84 -4.82 14.64
N LEU A 407 57.66 -4.81 15.68
CA LEU A 407 57.28 -5.27 17.02
C LEU A 407 56.17 -4.38 17.61
N LEU A 408 56.34 -3.06 17.57
CA LEU A 408 55.32 -2.12 18.08
C LEU A 408 54.05 -2.14 17.21
N GLN A 409 54.18 -2.24 15.88
CA GLN A 409 53.04 -2.38 14.99
C GLN A 409 52.22 -3.65 15.29
N GLY A 410 52.88 -4.77 15.61
CA GLY A 410 52.19 -6.00 15.98
C GLY A 410 51.32 -5.87 17.23
N ILE A 411 51.67 -4.95 18.13
CA ILE A 411 50.87 -4.62 19.32
C ILE A 411 49.70 -3.69 18.93
N LEU A 412 49.93 -2.67 18.08
CA LEU A 412 48.85 -1.81 17.58
C LEU A 412 47.81 -2.58 16.76
N ASP A 413 48.22 -3.59 16.00
CA ASP A 413 47.33 -4.46 15.21
C ASP A 413 46.41 -5.34 16.09
N LEU A 414 46.60 -5.35 17.42
CA LEU A 414 45.67 -5.99 18.36
C LEU A 414 44.55 -5.06 18.81
N ILE A 415 44.70 -3.75 18.58
CA ILE A 415 43.67 -2.75 18.89
C ILE A 415 42.63 -2.71 17.78
N ASP A 416 43.08 -2.63 16.52
CA ASP A 416 42.22 -2.72 15.33
C ASP A 416 42.51 -4.04 14.58
N PRO A 417 41.54 -4.95 14.35
CA PRO A 417 40.10 -4.86 14.67
C PRO A 417 39.57 -5.29 16.07
N PRO A 418 40.22 -6.15 16.88
CA PRO A 418 39.53 -6.84 17.99
C PRO A 418 38.96 -5.96 19.10
N ILE A 419 39.68 -4.90 19.49
CA ILE A 419 39.26 -4.01 20.57
C ILE A 419 38.25 -3.00 20.03
N LEU A 420 38.58 -2.34 18.92
CA LEU A 420 37.72 -1.29 18.37
C LEU A 420 36.37 -1.81 17.88
N ASP A 421 36.33 -2.99 17.20
CA ASP A 421 35.05 -3.61 16.79
C ASP A 421 34.20 -3.97 18.01
N ALA A 422 34.80 -4.54 19.07
CA ALA A 422 34.09 -4.90 20.28
C ALA A 422 33.54 -3.67 21.02
N MET A 423 34.28 -2.56 21.02
CA MET A 423 33.83 -1.30 21.63
C MET A 423 32.71 -0.64 20.81
N LEU A 424 32.80 -0.65 19.48
CA LEU A 424 31.75 -0.15 18.57
C LEU A 424 30.43 -0.91 18.75
N ASP A 425 30.48 -2.24 18.83
CA ASP A 425 29.29 -3.07 19.07
C ASP A 425 28.64 -2.74 20.43
N ILE A 426 29.43 -2.36 21.43
CA ILE A 426 28.93 -1.96 22.75
C ILE A 426 28.39 -0.52 22.74
N GLU A 427 29.04 0.41 22.03
CA GLU A 427 28.58 1.79 21.85
C GLU A 427 27.18 1.81 21.23
N GLU A 428 26.94 0.98 20.20
CA GLU A 428 25.63 0.87 19.54
C GLU A 428 24.53 0.42 20.51
N LEU A 429 24.84 -0.46 21.47
CA LEU A 429 23.89 -0.90 22.50
C LEU A 429 23.64 0.15 23.59
N ASP A 430 24.67 0.90 23.98
CA ASP A 430 24.57 1.89 25.05
C ASP A 430 23.83 3.16 24.61
N MET A 431 23.90 3.47 23.31
CA MET A 431 23.18 4.60 22.73
C MET A 431 21.66 4.39 22.69
N GLU A 432 21.14 3.16 22.73
CA GLU A 432 19.71 2.89 22.60
C GLU A 432 19.07 2.37 23.89
N SER A 433 18.17 3.16 24.49
CA SER A 433 17.39 2.74 25.66
C SER A 433 15.88 2.86 25.46
N GLU A 434 15.11 2.05 26.19
CA GLU A 434 13.65 2.11 26.16
C GLU A 434 13.14 3.37 26.86
N GLY A 435 12.39 4.19 26.14
CA GLY A 435 11.81 5.40 26.70
C GLY A 435 10.55 5.15 27.52
N ALA A 436 10.14 6.14 28.32
CA ALA A 436 9.02 6.03 29.26
C ALA A 436 7.62 5.75 28.66
N LEU A 437 7.52 5.65 27.33
CA LEU A 437 6.29 5.37 26.58
C LEU A 437 6.34 4.00 25.88
N HIS A 438 7.44 3.26 26.02
CA HIS A 438 7.62 1.93 25.44
C HIS A 438 6.58 0.97 26.04
N ASP A 439 6.02 0.08 25.21
CA ASP A 439 4.99 -0.90 25.56
C ASP A 439 3.68 -0.33 26.16
N LEU A 440 3.47 0.98 26.08
CA LEU A 440 2.21 1.59 26.47
C LEU A 440 1.20 1.54 25.32
N ALA A 441 -0.07 1.35 25.67
CA ALA A 441 -1.15 1.55 24.72
C ALA A 441 -1.30 3.05 24.40
N LEU A 442 -1.70 3.36 23.17
CA LEU A 442 -1.91 4.74 22.73
C LEU A 442 -2.93 5.51 23.60
N SER A 443 -3.92 4.82 24.18
CA SER A 443 -4.87 5.44 25.12
C SER A 443 -4.20 5.92 26.41
N GLU A 444 -3.20 5.20 26.92
CA GLU A 444 -2.48 5.54 28.14
C GLU A 444 -1.55 6.74 27.95
N VAL A 445 -1.04 6.93 26.73
CA VAL A 445 -0.17 8.07 26.39
C VAL A 445 -0.91 9.41 26.43
N GLU A 446 -2.23 9.42 26.25
CA GLU A 446 -3.04 10.66 26.32
C GLU A 446 -2.88 11.37 27.68
N ASP A 447 -2.87 10.59 28.76
CA ASP A 447 -2.76 11.09 30.14
C ASP A 447 -1.31 11.42 30.54
N ILE A 448 -0.31 10.76 29.93
CA ILE A 448 1.11 10.92 30.25
C ILE A 448 1.74 12.07 29.45
N ASP A 449 1.55 12.09 28.12
CA ASP A 449 2.11 13.07 27.20
C ASP A 449 1.11 13.40 26.09
N SER A 450 0.17 14.30 26.39
CA SER A 450 -0.87 14.71 25.45
C SER A 450 -0.31 15.38 24.19
N SER A 451 0.90 15.95 24.24
CA SER A 451 1.54 16.56 23.06
C SER A 451 1.95 15.47 22.07
N THR A 452 2.65 14.44 22.55
CA THR A 452 3.08 13.29 21.76
C THR A 452 1.88 12.48 21.27
N TYR A 453 0.87 12.26 22.12
CA TYR A 453 -0.39 11.64 21.72
C TYR A 453 -1.05 12.34 20.51
N ASN A 454 -1.15 13.67 20.53
CA ASN A 454 -1.73 14.44 19.43
C ASN A 454 -0.88 14.37 18.14
N LYS A 455 0.46 14.29 18.27
CA LYS A 455 1.36 14.04 17.13
C LYS A 455 1.11 12.66 16.53
N ILE A 456 1.06 11.61 17.36
CA ILE A 456 0.76 10.23 16.91
C ILE A 456 -0.59 10.19 16.19
N LYS A 457 -1.65 10.76 16.79
CA LYS A 457 -2.97 10.85 16.14
C LYS A 457 -2.92 11.57 14.80
N SER A 458 -2.15 12.64 14.69
CA SER A 458 -1.97 13.36 13.43
C SER A 458 -1.29 12.49 12.36
N GLU A 459 -0.26 11.73 12.72
CA GLU A 459 0.44 10.82 11.80
C GLU A 459 -0.42 9.62 11.41
N ILE A 460 -1.16 9.00 12.35
CA ILE A 460 -2.14 7.95 12.03
C ILE A 460 -3.18 8.48 11.03
N ASN A 461 -3.69 9.70 11.19
CA ASN A 461 -4.64 10.32 10.26
C ASN A 461 -4.06 10.64 8.87
N ARG A 462 -2.74 10.50 8.67
CA ARG A 462 -2.10 10.57 7.35
C ARG A 462 -2.11 9.23 6.63
N LEU A 463 -2.26 8.11 7.34
CA LEU A 463 -2.51 6.81 6.74
C LEU A 463 -3.86 6.87 6.00
N ARG A 464 -3.85 6.49 4.73
CA ARG A 464 -5.02 6.57 3.86
C ARG A 464 -5.54 5.19 3.52
N VAL A 465 -6.85 5.01 3.65
CA VAL A 465 -7.52 3.80 3.17
C VAL A 465 -7.43 3.77 1.64
N ILE A 466 -6.90 2.66 1.10
CA ILE A 466 -6.91 2.37 -0.33
C ILE A 466 -8.17 1.57 -0.63
N LEU A 467 -9.00 2.07 -1.54
CA LEU A 467 -10.24 1.38 -1.94
C LEU A 467 -10.21 0.93 -3.40
N PRO A 468 -10.84 -0.22 -3.72
CA PRO A 468 -11.20 -0.53 -5.09
C PRO A 468 -12.23 0.49 -5.62
N PRO A 469 -12.24 0.78 -6.93
CA PRO A 469 -13.01 1.91 -7.46
C PRO A 469 -14.52 1.68 -7.53
N SER A 470 -15.03 0.44 -7.55
CA SER A 470 -16.44 0.16 -7.84
C SER A 470 -17.45 0.91 -6.98
N PRO A 471 -17.29 1.11 -5.65
CA PRO A 471 -18.26 1.84 -4.83
C PRO A 471 -18.34 3.32 -5.24
N LEU A 472 -17.20 3.93 -5.56
CA LEU A 472 -17.15 5.31 -6.04
C LEU A 472 -17.79 5.44 -7.43
N ILE A 473 -17.57 4.46 -8.30
CA ILE A 473 -18.16 4.43 -9.64
C ILE A 473 -19.67 4.23 -9.58
N ALA A 474 -20.19 3.39 -8.66
CA ALA A 474 -21.63 3.28 -8.43
C ALA A 474 -22.23 4.63 -8.00
N GLY A 475 -21.54 5.38 -7.13
CA GLY A 475 -21.94 6.73 -6.74
C GLY A 475 -21.93 7.70 -7.92
N VAL A 476 -20.91 7.59 -8.79
CA VAL A 476 -20.85 8.36 -10.05
C VAL A 476 -22.00 7.99 -10.99
N TYR A 477 -22.36 6.72 -11.12
CA TYR A 477 -23.49 6.28 -11.95
C TYR A 477 -24.78 6.91 -11.43
N ALA A 478 -25.07 6.80 -10.13
CA ALA A 478 -26.25 7.40 -9.51
C ALA A 478 -26.30 8.92 -9.74
N ARG A 479 -25.17 9.60 -9.52
CA ARG A 479 -25.06 11.05 -9.73
C ARG A 479 -25.24 11.47 -11.19
N VAL A 480 -24.64 10.74 -12.13
CA VAL A 480 -24.75 11.07 -13.56
C VAL A 480 -26.15 10.80 -14.07
N ASP A 481 -26.74 9.67 -13.70
CA ASP A 481 -28.10 9.29 -14.06
C ASP A 481 -29.11 10.34 -13.57
N ALA A 482 -29.02 10.77 -12.30
CA ALA A 482 -29.91 11.77 -11.73
C ALA A 482 -29.84 13.14 -12.42
N ASN A 483 -28.64 13.54 -12.88
CA ASN A 483 -28.41 14.87 -13.45
C ASN A 483 -28.57 14.93 -14.97
N ASN A 484 -28.28 13.84 -15.69
CA ASN A 484 -28.17 13.84 -17.16
C ASN A 484 -28.94 12.68 -17.83
N GLY A 485 -29.47 11.74 -17.05
CA GLY A 485 -30.08 10.51 -17.55
C GLY A 485 -29.06 9.40 -17.82
N VAL A 486 -29.55 8.16 -17.79
CA VAL A 486 -28.75 6.92 -17.93
C VAL A 486 -28.03 6.79 -19.28
N TRP A 487 -28.47 7.53 -20.31
CA TRP A 487 -27.84 7.57 -21.63
C TRP A 487 -26.57 8.43 -21.67
N LYS A 488 -26.26 9.18 -20.60
CA LYS A 488 -25.01 9.94 -20.50
C LYS A 488 -23.89 9.03 -20.01
N ALA A 489 -22.77 9.01 -20.75
CA ALA A 489 -21.58 8.27 -20.33
C ALA A 489 -21.07 8.76 -18.96
N PRO A 490 -20.85 7.85 -17.98
CA PRO A 490 -20.29 8.16 -16.67
C PRO A 490 -18.76 8.31 -16.72
N ALA A 491 -18.25 9.08 -17.68
CA ALA A 491 -16.83 9.34 -17.90
C ALA A 491 -16.59 10.85 -18.08
N ASN A 492 -15.33 11.27 -17.90
CA ASN A 492 -14.93 12.67 -17.72
C ASN A 492 -15.65 13.31 -16.51
N VAL A 493 -15.72 12.54 -15.42
CA VAL A 493 -16.39 12.93 -14.17
C VAL A 493 -15.38 12.82 -13.03
N SER A 494 -15.29 13.86 -12.21
CA SER A 494 -14.37 13.89 -11.06
C SER A 494 -14.85 12.98 -9.93
N LEU A 495 -13.90 12.29 -9.31
CA LEU A 495 -14.13 11.52 -8.08
C LEU A 495 -13.95 12.42 -6.86
N LYS A 496 -14.85 12.25 -5.89
CA LYS A 496 -14.77 12.87 -4.57
C LYS A 496 -14.15 11.88 -3.59
N TYR A 497 -13.53 12.40 -2.53
CA TYR A 497 -12.88 11.62 -1.48
C TYR A 497 -11.68 10.79 -1.97
N VAL A 498 -11.08 11.20 -3.09
CA VAL A 498 -9.90 10.56 -3.69
C VAL A 498 -8.77 11.56 -3.71
N VAL A 499 -7.60 11.15 -3.20
CA VAL A 499 -6.35 11.88 -3.31
C VAL A 499 -5.78 11.66 -4.73
N LYS A 500 -5.55 10.39 -5.08
CA LYS A 500 -5.01 9.98 -6.40
C LYS A 500 -5.28 8.49 -6.66
N PRO A 501 -5.24 8.03 -7.92
CA PRO A 501 -5.10 6.62 -8.23
C PRO A 501 -3.72 6.13 -7.78
N THR A 502 -3.67 4.90 -7.27
CA THR A 502 -2.45 4.21 -6.82
C THR A 502 -1.46 3.98 -7.96
N VAL A 503 -1.96 3.79 -9.18
CA VAL A 503 -1.15 3.63 -10.39
C VAL A 503 -1.40 4.80 -11.33
N LYS A 504 -0.32 5.50 -11.70
CA LYS A 504 -0.39 6.58 -12.68
C LYS A 504 -0.43 6.00 -14.11
N ILE A 505 -1.61 6.01 -14.72
CA ILE A 505 -1.81 5.48 -16.07
C ILE A 505 -1.45 6.52 -17.14
N THR A 506 -0.46 6.21 -17.98
CA THR A 506 -0.09 6.99 -19.17
C THR A 506 -1.05 6.70 -20.34
N ASN A 507 -0.92 7.43 -21.46
CA ASN A 507 -1.75 7.18 -22.63
C ASN A 507 -1.44 5.79 -23.24
N GLU A 508 -0.17 5.41 -23.32
CA GLU A 508 0.28 4.13 -23.86
C GLU A 508 -0.21 2.95 -23.01
N MET A 509 -0.20 3.11 -21.68
CA MET A 509 -0.78 2.14 -20.75
C MET A 509 -2.29 2.03 -20.94
N GLN A 510 -2.98 3.18 -21.09
CA GLN A 510 -4.42 3.20 -21.31
C GLN A 510 -4.82 2.55 -22.65
N ASP A 511 -4.05 2.73 -23.70
CA ASP A 511 -4.34 2.11 -25.00
C ASP A 511 -4.42 0.59 -24.86
N ARG A 512 -3.51 0.01 -24.07
CA ARG A 512 -3.55 -1.42 -23.73
C ARG A 512 -4.78 -1.79 -22.92
N LEU A 513 -5.24 -0.97 -21.98
CA LEU A 513 -6.46 -1.23 -21.18
C LEU A 513 -7.75 -1.15 -22.01
N ASN A 514 -7.81 -0.18 -22.93
CA ASN A 514 -9.02 0.17 -23.69
C ASN A 514 -9.40 -0.89 -24.73
N VAL A 515 -8.43 -1.44 -25.48
CA VAL A 515 -8.69 -2.40 -26.56
C VAL A 515 -7.75 -3.59 -26.41
N ASP A 516 -8.32 -4.77 -26.27
CA ASP A 516 -7.58 -6.02 -26.39
C ASP A 516 -7.94 -6.73 -27.70
N THR A 517 -6.95 -7.05 -28.52
CA THR A 517 -7.18 -7.72 -29.81
C THR A 517 -7.46 -9.22 -29.68
N THR A 518 -7.22 -9.82 -28.51
CA THR A 518 -7.29 -11.27 -28.29
C THR A 518 -8.55 -11.65 -27.51
N ALA A 519 -8.69 -11.19 -26.27
CA ALA A 519 -9.80 -11.42 -25.37
C ALA A 519 -11.02 -10.52 -25.65
N GLY A 520 -10.81 -9.38 -26.33
CA GLY A 520 -11.86 -8.43 -26.72
C GLY A 520 -12.52 -7.66 -25.58
N LYS A 521 -11.90 -7.69 -24.38
CA LYS A 521 -12.39 -7.04 -23.15
C LYS A 521 -11.73 -5.68 -22.94
N SER A 522 -12.51 -4.70 -22.47
CA SER A 522 -12.03 -3.36 -22.12
C SER A 522 -11.97 -3.18 -20.61
N ILE A 523 -11.01 -2.37 -20.15
CA ILE A 523 -10.88 -1.91 -18.77
C ILE A 523 -10.92 -0.37 -18.79
N ASN A 524 -11.78 0.22 -17.96
CA ASN A 524 -11.94 1.67 -17.89
C ASN A 524 -10.91 2.27 -16.93
N ALA A 525 -10.05 3.13 -17.45
CA ALA A 525 -9.02 3.79 -16.64
C ALA A 525 -9.60 4.93 -15.79
N ILE A 526 -9.09 5.09 -14.57
CA ILE A 526 -9.24 6.27 -13.73
C ILE A 526 -7.89 6.99 -13.70
N ARG A 527 -7.88 8.29 -14.02
CA ARG A 527 -6.63 9.04 -14.29
C ARG A 527 -6.61 10.38 -13.59
N SER A 528 -5.42 10.77 -13.13
CA SER A 528 -5.15 12.12 -12.62
C SER A 528 -4.76 13.06 -13.75
N PHE A 529 -5.38 14.24 -13.76
CA PHE A 529 -5.08 15.32 -14.68
C PHE A 529 -4.74 16.59 -13.91
N THR A 530 -3.62 17.22 -14.26
CA THR A 530 -3.22 18.51 -13.68
C THR A 530 -4.32 19.55 -13.88
N GLY A 531 -4.77 20.19 -12.79
CA GLY A 531 -5.83 21.20 -12.80
C GLY A 531 -7.27 20.67 -12.91
N LYS A 532 -7.49 19.35 -13.09
CA LYS A 532 -8.82 18.73 -13.12
C LYS A 532 -9.03 17.65 -12.05
N GLY A 533 -7.96 17.25 -11.37
CA GLY A 533 -7.99 16.18 -10.36
C GLY A 533 -8.12 14.79 -10.97
N THR A 534 -8.64 13.86 -10.19
CA THR A 534 -8.84 12.45 -10.60
C THR A 534 -10.18 12.29 -11.30
N LEU A 535 -10.16 11.81 -12.54
CA LEU A 535 -11.34 11.64 -13.41
C LEU A 535 -11.52 10.17 -13.79
N VAL A 536 -12.78 9.73 -13.85
CA VAL A 536 -13.18 8.51 -14.56
C VAL A 536 -12.95 8.73 -16.05
N TRP A 537 -12.13 7.90 -16.69
CA TRP A 537 -11.63 8.14 -18.05
C TRP A 537 -11.86 6.94 -18.99
N GLY A 538 -13.06 6.35 -18.88
CA GLY A 538 -13.58 5.28 -19.74
C GLY A 538 -15.05 4.99 -19.43
N ALA A 539 -15.81 4.53 -20.42
CA ALA A 539 -17.22 4.14 -20.27
C ALA A 539 -17.59 2.93 -21.16
N ARG A 540 -16.67 1.98 -21.31
CA ARG A 540 -16.85 0.74 -22.06
C ARG A 540 -17.33 -0.38 -21.14
N THR A 541 -18.13 -1.30 -21.69
CA THR A 541 -18.46 -2.57 -21.05
C THR A 541 -17.31 -3.56 -21.25
N LEU A 542 -17.42 -4.76 -20.66
CA LEU A 542 -16.53 -5.88 -20.99
C LEU A 542 -16.67 -6.33 -22.45
N ALA A 543 -17.77 -6.01 -23.15
CA ALA A 543 -17.94 -6.23 -24.59
C ALA A 543 -17.22 -5.14 -25.43
N GLY A 544 -15.95 -4.88 -25.12
CA GLY A 544 -15.17 -3.74 -25.62
C GLY A 544 -15.03 -3.66 -27.14
N ASN A 545 -14.87 -4.81 -27.80
CA ASN A 545 -14.73 -4.90 -29.26
C ASN A 545 -16.07 -5.03 -29.99
N ASP A 546 -17.18 -5.15 -29.29
CA ASP A 546 -18.49 -5.22 -29.92
C ASP A 546 -18.88 -3.86 -30.53
N ASN A 547 -19.72 -3.85 -31.56
CA ASN A 547 -20.17 -2.62 -32.22
C ASN A 547 -21.50 -2.09 -31.69
N GLU A 548 -22.27 -2.91 -30.98
CA GLU A 548 -23.60 -2.60 -30.45
C GLU A 548 -23.54 -2.26 -28.96
N TRP A 549 -22.91 -3.13 -28.17
CA TRP A 549 -22.93 -3.15 -26.71
C TRP A 549 -21.64 -2.63 -26.06
N ARG A 550 -20.78 -1.97 -26.84
CA ARG A 550 -19.48 -1.44 -26.39
C ARG A 550 -19.57 -0.52 -25.17
N TYR A 551 -20.62 0.28 -25.06
CA TYR A 551 -20.67 1.41 -24.14
C TYR A 551 -21.67 1.18 -23.01
N VAL A 552 -21.23 1.46 -21.78
CA VAL A 552 -22.03 1.46 -20.55
C VAL A 552 -23.37 2.19 -20.71
N PRO A 553 -23.42 3.47 -21.14
CA PRO A 553 -24.69 4.20 -21.23
C PRO A 553 -25.66 3.56 -22.23
N VAL A 554 -25.16 2.89 -23.27
CA VAL A 554 -26.02 2.22 -24.25
C VAL A 554 -26.67 1.01 -23.60
N ARG A 555 -25.90 0.09 -23.00
CA ARG A 555 -26.47 -1.10 -22.35
C ARG A 555 -27.40 -0.73 -21.20
N ARG A 556 -27.00 0.19 -20.32
CA ARG A 556 -27.81 0.60 -19.17
C ARG A 556 -29.10 1.31 -19.59
N PHE A 557 -29.10 2.07 -20.69
CA PHE A 557 -30.34 2.63 -21.24
C PHE A 557 -31.30 1.54 -21.74
N PHE A 558 -30.78 0.51 -22.44
CA PHE A 558 -31.60 -0.63 -22.85
C PHE A 558 -32.20 -1.37 -21.65
N ASN A 559 -31.40 -1.65 -20.61
CA ASN A 559 -31.91 -2.27 -19.37
C ASN A 559 -33.10 -1.48 -18.79
N MET A 560 -32.96 -0.15 -18.67
CA MET A 560 -34.01 0.71 -18.13
C MET A 560 -35.28 0.69 -18.99
N VAL A 561 -35.14 0.77 -20.33
CA VAL A 561 -36.30 0.77 -21.24
C VAL A 561 -36.99 -0.60 -21.25
N GLU A 562 -36.21 -1.69 -21.31
CA GLU A 562 -36.72 -3.07 -21.29
C GLU A 562 -37.55 -3.31 -20.02
N GLU A 563 -37.04 -2.96 -18.85
CA GLU A 563 -37.75 -3.16 -17.58
C GLU A 563 -38.96 -2.23 -17.42
N SER A 564 -38.83 -0.95 -17.81
CA SER A 564 -39.95 0.00 -17.78
C SER A 564 -41.10 -0.48 -18.66
N VAL A 565 -40.80 -0.89 -19.90
CA VAL A 565 -41.80 -1.39 -20.84
C VAL A 565 -42.42 -2.69 -20.34
N LYS A 566 -41.61 -3.62 -19.82
CA LYS A 566 -42.10 -4.88 -19.23
C LYS A 566 -43.16 -4.61 -18.17
N LYS A 567 -42.82 -3.85 -17.10
CA LYS A 567 -43.74 -3.48 -16.02
C LYS A 567 -45.00 -2.77 -16.53
N ALA A 568 -44.85 -1.84 -17.47
CA ALA A 568 -45.99 -1.12 -18.03
C ALA A 568 -46.93 -2.02 -18.85
N THR A 569 -46.39 -3.05 -19.50
CA THR A 569 -47.17 -3.99 -20.32
C THR A 569 -47.88 -5.08 -19.51
N GLU A 570 -47.52 -5.30 -18.24
CA GLU A 570 -48.15 -6.32 -17.38
C GLU A 570 -49.66 -6.15 -17.23
N GLN A 571 -50.14 -4.91 -17.21
CA GLN A 571 -51.59 -4.61 -17.11
C GLN A 571 -52.40 -5.13 -18.30
N PHE A 572 -51.76 -5.48 -19.42
CA PHE A 572 -52.41 -6.03 -20.61
C PHE A 572 -52.40 -7.56 -20.63
N VAL A 573 -51.77 -8.22 -19.65
CA VAL A 573 -51.84 -9.68 -19.51
C VAL A 573 -53.29 -10.05 -19.19
N PHE A 574 -53.83 -11.05 -19.91
CA PHE A 574 -55.24 -11.47 -19.87
C PHE A 574 -56.27 -10.49 -20.44
N GLU A 575 -55.85 -9.38 -21.06
CA GLU A 575 -56.75 -8.59 -21.90
C GLU A 575 -57.11 -9.33 -23.20
N ALA A 576 -58.15 -8.87 -23.89
CA ALA A 576 -58.52 -9.43 -25.19
C ALA A 576 -57.35 -9.26 -26.18
N ASN A 577 -56.85 -10.35 -26.76
CA ASN A 577 -55.78 -10.32 -27.77
C ASN A 577 -56.33 -9.87 -29.15
N ASP A 578 -56.70 -8.60 -29.23
CA ASP A 578 -57.29 -7.97 -30.40
C ASP A 578 -56.54 -6.68 -30.81
N ALA A 579 -56.92 -6.13 -31.98
CA ALA A 579 -56.29 -4.94 -32.53
C ALA A 579 -56.38 -3.70 -31.62
N ASN A 580 -57.40 -3.60 -30.76
CA ASN A 580 -57.53 -2.46 -29.85
C ASN A 580 -56.45 -2.51 -28.77
N THR A 581 -56.21 -3.69 -28.19
CA THR A 581 -55.14 -3.91 -27.21
C THR A 581 -53.77 -3.64 -27.82
N TRP A 582 -53.52 -4.14 -29.03
CA TRP A 582 -52.25 -3.91 -29.74
C TRP A 582 -51.97 -2.42 -29.96
N VAL A 583 -52.96 -1.66 -30.40
CA VAL A 583 -52.82 -0.21 -30.62
C VAL A 583 -52.57 0.54 -29.32
N LYS A 584 -53.20 0.14 -28.20
CA LYS A 584 -52.95 0.74 -26.89
C LYS A 584 -51.51 0.49 -26.43
N VAL A 585 -51.03 -0.74 -26.52
CA VAL A 585 -49.66 -1.11 -26.14
C VAL A 585 -48.65 -0.36 -27.00
N ARG A 586 -48.86 -0.32 -28.33
CA ARG A 586 -48.00 0.43 -29.24
C ARG A 586 -47.92 1.91 -28.85
N ALA A 587 -49.09 2.56 -28.72
CA ALA A 587 -49.15 3.99 -28.42
C ALA A 587 -48.51 4.32 -27.06
N MET A 588 -48.69 3.47 -26.05
CA MET A 588 -48.04 3.62 -24.75
C MET A 588 -46.51 3.62 -24.87
N ILE A 589 -45.95 2.63 -25.57
CA ILE A 589 -44.49 2.51 -25.75
C ILE A 589 -43.95 3.64 -26.63
N GLU A 590 -44.63 3.97 -27.74
CA GLU A 590 -44.25 5.09 -28.61
C GLU A 590 -44.21 6.41 -27.84
N ASN A 591 -45.25 6.71 -27.04
CA ASN A 591 -45.29 7.92 -26.24
C ASN A 591 -44.11 8.02 -25.26
N PHE A 592 -43.74 6.90 -24.62
CA PHE A 592 -42.58 6.85 -23.74
C PHE A 592 -41.27 7.13 -24.49
N LEU A 593 -41.04 6.45 -25.61
CA LEU A 593 -39.83 6.64 -26.42
C LEU A 593 -39.75 8.05 -27.03
N VAL A 594 -40.88 8.69 -27.33
CA VAL A 594 -40.91 10.12 -27.70
C VAL A 594 -40.38 10.99 -26.56
N GLN A 595 -40.73 10.72 -25.29
CA GLN A 595 -40.19 11.49 -24.18
C GLN A 595 -38.67 11.29 -24.04
N GLN A 596 -38.20 10.05 -24.17
CA GLN A 596 -36.76 9.75 -24.12
C GLN A 596 -36.00 10.43 -25.28
N TRP A 597 -36.57 10.44 -26.49
CA TRP A 597 -36.02 11.16 -27.63
C TRP A 597 -35.96 12.68 -27.39
N ARG A 598 -37.03 13.28 -26.84
CA ARG A 598 -37.06 14.71 -26.49
C ARG A 598 -36.04 15.07 -25.41
N ALA A 599 -35.76 14.14 -24.49
CA ALA A 599 -34.71 14.29 -23.48
C ALA A 599 -33.28 14.12 -24.05
N GLY A 600 -33.14 13.75 -25.33
CA GLY A 600 -31.86 13.59 -26.00
C GLY A 600 -31.23 12.20 -25.83
N ALA A 601 -31.96 11.22 -25.33
CA ALA A 601 -31.46 9.85 -25.14
C ALA A 601 -31.30 9.08 -26.45
N LEU A 602 -32.16 9.37 -27.42
CA LEU A 602 -32.22 8.70 -28.71
C LEU A 602 -31.72 9.61 -29.83
N ALA A 603 -30.89 9.06 -30.71
CA ALA A 603 -30.32 9.76 -31.86
C ALA A 603 -31.28 9.77 -33.04
N GLY A 604 -31.50 10.95 -33.63
CA GLY A 604 -32.30 11.10 -34.84
C GLY A 604 -32.96 12.47 -34.91
N ALA A 605 -33.06 13.03 -36.11
CA ALA A 605 -33.71 14.34 -36.32
C ALA A 605 -35.24 14.30 -36.14
N LYS A 606 -35.85 13.11 -36.23
CA LYS A 606 -37.28 12.85 -36.06
C LYS A 606 -37.48 11.54 -35.26
N PRO A 607 -38.62 11.36 -34.56
CA PRO A 607 -38.91 10.13 -33.82
C PRO A 607 -38.76 8.86 -34.66
N GLU A 608 -39.23 8.86 -35.91
CA GLU A 608 -39.16 7.72 -36.84
C GLU A 608 -37.72 7.31 -37.21
N HIS A 609 -36.76 8.22 -37.07
CA HIS A 609 -35.33 7.90 -37.27
C HIS A 609 -34.70 7.31 -35.99
N ALA A 610 -35.30 7.61 -34.83
CA ALA A 610 -34.75 7.32 -33.52
C ALA A 610 -35.26 6.01 -32.93
N PHE A 611 -36.51 5.64 -33.21
CA PHE A 611 -37.08 4.37 -32.76
C PHE A 611 -38.24 3.91 -33.64
N TYR A 612 -38.62 2.65 -33.50
CA TYR A 612 -39.86 2.10 -34.04
C TYR A 612 -40.51 1.14 -33.03
N VAL A 613 -41.84 1.07 -33.06
CA VAL A 613 -42.64 0.07 -32.33
C VAL A 613 -43.61 -0.58 -33.31
N ARG A 614 -43.51 -1.90 -33.48
CA ARG A 614 -44.35 -2.65 -34.42
C ARG A 614 -45.13 -3.71 -33.66
N VAL A 615 -46.43 -3.78 -33.95
CA VAL A 615 -47.33 -4.79 -33.40
C VAL A 615 -48.56 -4.91 -34.30
N GLY A 616 -48.85 -6.13 -34.75
CA GLY A 616 -50.07 -6.42 -35.51
C GLY A 616 -50.01 -7.71 -36.31
N LEU A 617 -51.18 -8.20 -36.72
CA LEU A 617 -51.33 -9.35 -37.61
C LEU A 617 -50.73 -9.05 -39.00
N GLY A 618 -49.84 -9.91 -39.46
CA GLY A 618 -49.10 -9.72 -40.71
C GLY A 618 -47.96 -8.69 -40.63
N GLN A 619 -47.72 -8.13 -39.44
CA GLN A 619 -46.57 -7.26 -39.16
C GLN A 619 -45.54 -7.98 -38.29
N THR A 620 -45.93 -8.33 -37.05
CA THR A 620 -45.08 -9.04 -36.07
C THR A 620 -45.68 -10.37 -35.62
N MET A 621 -46.97 -10.60 -35.91
CA MET A 621 -47.72 -11.78 -35.50
C MET A 621 -48.36 -12.48 -36.69
N THR A 622 -48.45 -13.80 -36.60
CA THR A 622 -49.25 -14.66 -37.47
C THR A 622 -50.61 -14.95 -36.85
N ALA A 623 -51.52 -15.56 -37.60
CA ALA A 623 -52.79 -16.02 -37.04
C ALA A 623 -52.59 -17.10 -35.95
N MET A 624 -51.52 -17.89 -36.04
CA MET A 624 -51.19 -18.90 -35.03
C MET A 624 -50.76 -18.26 -33.71
N ASP A 625 -49.92 -17.22 -33.76
CA ASP A 625 -49.53 -16.47 -32.56
C ASP A 625 -50.74 -15.97 -31.78
N ILE A 626 -51.76 -15.46 -32.47
CA ILE A 626 -53.00 -14.97 -31.85
C ILE A 626 -53.79 -16.13 -31.23
N LEU A 627 -53.93 -17.26 -31.94
CA LEU A 627 -54.64 -18.44 -31.45
C LEU A 627 -53.98 -19.05 -30.22
N GLU A 628 -52.65 -18.94 -30.11
CA GLU A 628 -51.87 -19.36 -28.95
C GLU A 628 -51.79 -18.29 -27.86
N GLY A 629 -52.47 -17.16 -28.03
CA GLY A 629 -52.52 -16.08 -27.03
C GLY A 629 -51.25 -15.24 -26.94
N ARG A 630 -50.36 -15.28 -27.94
CA ARG A 630 -49.13 -14.51 -28.00
C ARG A 630 -49.37 -13.12 -28.61
N MET A 631 -48.75 -12.11 -28.02
CA MET A 631 -48.70 -10.75 -28.55
C MET A 631 -47.23 -10.33 -28.74
N ASN A 632 -46.75 -10.35 -29.98
CA ASN A 632 -45.34 -10.03 -30.29
C ASN A 632 -45.20 -8.54 -30.61
N VAL A 633 -44.47 -7.80 -29.77
CA VAL A 633 -44.14 -6.39 -29.98
C VAL A 633 -42.66 -6.26 -30.32
N GLU A 634 -42.34 -5.70 -31.48
CA GLU A 634 -40.97 -5.47 -31.92
C GLU A 634 -40.62 -4.00 -31.70
N ILE A 635 -39.56 -3.74 -30.93
CA ILE A 635 -39.12 -2.40 -30.53
C ILE A 635 -37.66 -2.24 -30.96
N GLY A 636 -37.36 -1.20 -31.73
CA GLY A 636 -35.98 -0.82 -32.05
C GLY A 636 -35.70 0.62 -31.64
N MET A 637 -34.51 0.88 -31.11
CA MET A 637 -34.11 2.20 -30.63
C MET A 637 -32.65 2.52 -30.99
N ALA A 638 -32.38 3.75 -31.38
CA ALA A 638 -31.06 4.26 -31.72
C ALA A 638 -30.53 5.13 -30.57
N VAL A 639 -29.86 4.53 -29.59
CA VAL A 639 -29.34 5.25 -28.42
C VAL A 639 -28.13 6.10 -28.78
N VAL A 640 -28.01 7.29 -28.19
CA VAL A 640 -26.85 8.17 -28.40
C VAL A 640 -25.56 7.49 -27.93
N ARG A 641 -24.53 7.55 -28.78
CA ARG A 641 -23.19 7.03 -28.48
C ARG A 641 -22.26 8.16 -28.02
N PRO A 642 -21.35 7.91 -27.05
CA PRO A 642 -20.38 8.91 -26.62
C PRO A 642 -19.31 9.17 -27.70
N ALA A 643 -18.81 10.40 -27.77
CA ALA A 643 -17.64 10.75 -28.56
C ALA A 643 -16.36 10.50 -27.73
N GLU A 644 -15.69 9.37 -27.96
CA GLU A 644 -14.47 8.98 -27.22
C GLU A 644 -13.20 9.66 -27.78
N PHE A 645 -13.15 9.91 -29.09
CA PHE A 645 -11.97 10.46 -29.77
C PHE A 645 -12.29 11.78 -30.46
N ILE A 646 -11.43 12.79 -30.26
CA ILE A 646 -11.47 14.06 -30.97
C ILE A 646 -10.15 14.22 -31.71
N ILE A 647 -10.19 14.22 -33.04
CA ILE A 647 -9.00 14.33 -33.90
C ILE A 647 -8.95 15.73 -34.51
N LEU A 648 -8.02 16.57 -34.03
CA LEU A 648 -7.78 17.89 -34.60
C LEU A 648 -6.84 17.79 -35.80
N LYS A 649 -7.33 18.15 -36.99
CA LYS A 649 -6.55 18.15 -38.23
C LYS A 649 -6.18 19.58 -38.60
N PHE A 650 -4.95 19.98 -38.31
CA PHE A 650 -4.43 21.29 -38.68
C PHE A 650 -3.92 21.27 -40.12
N SER A 651 -4.30 22.28 -40.91
CA SER A 651 -3.69 22.58 -42.21
C SER A 651 -3.21 24.02 -42.22
N HIS A 652 -2.01 24.24 -42.78
CA HIS A 652 -1.52 25.60 -43.00
C HIS A 652 -2.23 26.17 -44.23
N LYS A 653 -3.23 27.03 -44.01
CA LYS A 653 -3.87 27.78 -45.09
C LYS A 653 -2.95 28.94 -45.49
N MET A 654 -2.46 28.93 -46.72
CA MET A 654 -1.69 30.06 -47.25
C MET A 654 -2.55 31.32 -47.31
N GLN A 655 -1.93 32.48 -47.09
CA GLN A 655 -2.59 33.77 -47.17
C GLN A 655 -3.10 34.00 -48.61
N GLU A 656 -4.40 34.19 -48.77
CA GLU A 656 -5.06 34.36 -50.07
C GLU A 656 -5.12 35.84 -50.55
N SER A 657 -4.47 36.76 -49.81
CA SER A 657 -4.24 38.15 -50.19
C SER A 657 -3.15 38.83 -49.36
#